data_AF-A0A833EPM9-F1
#
_entry.id   AF-A0A833EPM9-F1
#
_cell.length_a   1.000
_cell.length_b   1.000
_cell.length_c   1.000
_cell.angle_alpha   90.00
_cell.angle_beta   90.00
_cell.angle_gamma   90.00
#
_symmetry.space_group_name_H-M   'P 1'
#
loop_
_entity.id
_entity.type
_entity.pdbx_description
1 polymer ?
#
loop_
_entity_poly.entity_id
_entity_poly.type
_entity_poly.pdbx_seq_one_letter_code
_entity_poly.pdbx_strand_id
1 'polypeptide(L)'
;VEIYKWKKKAPRSLPHLHYLAYAEFASRATYRNQFLALSRQYEPLHAVYYLENRLKMEPENTDVHRELADLFIFLGRPSSALFHMKKQLEHAPDNAALHKKLAVLLQTIDEPGEALIAYRAAFEKGDTSRTTIDFLLQEYSFQKKFDQYLTLQERMLSRHIARTLDRKNRATMLFKTGELSAAIDEFIDVLQIQPQDAVTRQQLAYALIAADKNAQAAAVLWQGVEAYQVEDENYLQTCIRQFVRENQPERSLHCYRLLSRKFPGNLDYQFGYRNELVRNGLYHQALAEFEKQDKKRSLTTSERLQIAMLYWRLGEKKKMRAALPKKMKTLAEQKQLVQFYFESAMFDEAISAARPLLKTMPHDSVLLRTLGMSYAWNNRPSMATKILEKYHQGYEGDYESRFHLGEIYLAGEKQREARTEFRTAMRMLKSEAENKNKKLVQARILARQKKMRASRQIYEKLLRESPDDVFVQLDYIASLIDVSQFSQAQTRLALFRKKHPANNQAIQLQSALHFKNGEPAKALQAMNQLEKNGVLNSGQLLDMADLHLMLGDWVSAENKLQAALAVDPQNEAARARLFRLRRDNGAAVSTGYAVGQQSSRFQRKMYSVLCSFAKSSLGQFFFRADKIQPTDTRRPEKQAEYSSVSAGVRSRLNEQLELRSTAALNQHGANQGVTASAVTRWYFHPGNALALRLFYNQIWRDIYFAECLGGRQKGIEVTVGFNPIAHWRLHAGYAHFTNSLTLPNLEMGTLNRMHVQTDYAFNALRNVLFSYDFYRFDYSGIGGRHELNQFLHDEMVHNLGLRYSYDGSRFFLNLGGSLGYQAARDEMIYYTDFNVDYMLLRNVRLRSQLSYGTERQALVQGDSYNILFDLGYFY
;
A
#
# COMPACT_ATOMS: atom_id res chain seq x y z
N VAL A 1 11.17 20.46 -109.38
CA VAL A 1 10.95 20.11 -107.95
C VAL A 1 12.15 19.36 -107.37
N GLU A 2 12.71 18.37 -108.07
CA GLU A 2 13.98 17.73 -107.63
C GLU A 2 15.16 18.71 -107.54
N ILE A 3 15.24 19.72 -108.42
CA ILE A 3 16.30 20.75 -108.39
C ILE A 3 16.26 21.62 -107.12
N TYR A 4 15.09 21.81 -106.49
CA TYR A 4 14.97 22.57 -105.25
C TYR A 4 15.29 21.73 -103.99
N LYS A 5 15.37 20.40 -104.11
CA LYS A 5 15.68 19.50 -102.99
C LYS A 5 17.16 19.55 -102.56
N TRP A 6 18.06 20.13 -103.37
CA TRP A 6 19.51 20.13 -103.13
C TRP A 6 20.09 21.41 -102.52
N LYS A 7 19.34 22.52 -102.44
CA LYS A 7 19.78 23.73 -101.73
C LYS A 7 18.95 23.91 -100.48
N LYS A 8 19.60 23.78 -99.31
CA LYS A 8 19.17 24.01 -97.91
C LYS A 8 18.24 25.23 -97.66
N LYS A 9 17.09 25.32 -98.34
CA LYS A 9 16.05 26.35 -98.19
C LYS A 9 14.70 25.66 -98.00
N ALA A 10 14.62 24.81 -96.98
CA ALA A 10 13.42 24.08 -96.57
C ALA A 10 12.14 24.93 -96.48
N PRO A 11 12.16 26.22 -96.04
CA PRO A 11 10.96 27.05 -96.01
C PRO A 11 10.39 27.36 -97.40
N ARG A 12 11.24 27.49 -98.43
CA ARG A 12 10.82 27.87 -99.79
C ARG A 12 10.21 26.72 -100.58
N SER A 13 10.44 25.47 -100.17
CA SER A 13 9.85 24.29 -100.81
C SER A 13 8.43 23.97 -100.31
N LEU A 14 8.01 24.52 -99.16
CA LEU A 14 6.71 24.23 -98.54
C LEU A 14 5.51 24.57 -99.42
N PRO A 15 5.42 25.76 -100.07
CA PRO A 15 4.26 26.09 -100.92
C PRO A 15 4.13 25.14 -102.12
N HIS A 16 5.25 24.74 -102.71
CA HIS A 16 5.25 23.83 -103.87
C HIS A 16 4.92 22.39 -103.47
N LEU A 17 5.39 21.94 -102.30
CA LEU A 17 5.06 20.62 -101.75
C LEU A 17 3.59 20.55 -101.31
N HIS A 18 2.98 21.65 -100.87
CA HIS A 18 1.54 21.74 -100.55
C HIS A 18 0.68 21.39 -101.77
N TYR A 19 0.92 22.03 -102.93
CA TYR A 19 0.19 21.73 -104.16
C TYR A 19 0.37 20.28 -104.63
N LEU A 20 1.60 19.74 -104.54
CA LEU A 20 1.88 18.35 -104.93
C LEU A 20 1.25 17.32 -103.99
N ALA A 21 1.02 17.67 -102.72
CA ALA A 21 0.34 16.80 -101.76
C ALA A 21 -1.19 16.74 -101.99
N TYR A 22 -1.77 17.72 -102.71
CA TYR A 22 -3.18 17.78 -103.11
C TYR A 22 -3.46 17.25 -104.53
N ALA A 23 -2.45 17.12 -105.39
CA ALA A 23 -2.62 16.67 -106.77
C ALA A 23 -2.80 15.14 -106.91
N GLU A 24 -3.54 14.69 -107.95
CA GLU A 24 -3.79 13.28 -108.26
C GLU A 24 -2.62 12.62 -109.02
N PHE A 25 -1.56 12.22 -108.29
CA PHE A 25 -0.45 11.43 -108.85
C PHE A 25 -0.16 10.17 -108.02
N ALA A 26 0.37 9.13 -108.67
CA ALA A 26 0.72 7.85 -108.03
C ALA A 26 1.74 7.96 -106.87
N SER A 27 2.53 9.04 -106.83
CA SER A 27 3.56 9.31 -105.81
C SER A 27 3.10 10.19 -104.63
N ARG A 28 1.78 10.40 -104.46
CA ARG A 28 1.19 11.32 -103.47
C ARG A 28 1.67 11.07 -102.04
N ALA A 29 1.86 9.82 -101.63
CA ALA A 29 2.28 9.47 -100.27
C ALA A 29 3.70 10.00 -99.93
N THR A 30 4.64 9.94 -100.88
CA THR A 30 6.02 10.38 -100.67
C THR A 30 6.11 11.91 -100.50
N TYR A 31 5.41 12.66 -101.36
CA TYR A 31 5.37 14.12 -101.26
C TYR A 31 4.55 14.61 -100.06
N ARG A 32 3.48 13.91 -99.70
CA ARG A 32 2.71 14.13 -98.46
C ARG A 32 3.60 14.00 -97.23
N ASN A 33 4.32 12.89 -97.08
CA ASN A 33 5.17 12.65 -95.91
C ASN A 33 6.30 13.68 -95.83
N GLN A 34 6.88 14.08 -96.97
CA GLN A 34 7.89 15.15 -97.03
C GLN A 34 7.30 16.53 -96.68
N PHE A 35 6.11 16.86 -97.19
CA PHE A 35 5.41 18.09 -96.88
C PHE A 35 5.11 18.19 -95.38
N LEU A 36 4.55 17.14 -94.77
CA LEU A 36 4.23 17.11 -93.35
C LEU A 36 5.47 17.18 -92.47
N ALA A 37 6.55 16.46 -92.80
CA ALA A 37 7.80 16.50 -92.05
C ALA A 37 8.44 17.90 -92.07
N LEU A 38 8.50 18.54 -93.25
CA LEU A 38 9.04 19.89 -93.39
C LEU A 38 8.11 20.94 -92.74
N SER A 39 6.79 20.78 -92.87
CA SER A 39 5.82 21.73 -92.31
C SER A 39 5.84 21.66 -90.78
N ARG A 40 5.92 20.45 -90.19
CA ARG A 40 6.10 20.28 -88.74
C ARG A 40 7.36 20.97 -88.21
N GLN A 41 8.44 20.98 -88.99
CA GLN A 41 9.73 21.56 -88.59
C GLN A 41 9.81 23.09 -88.76
N TYR A 42 9.22 23.64 -89.81
CA TYR A 42 9.43 25.04 -90.20
C TYR A 42 8.16 25.91 -90.12
N GLU A 43 6.97 25.36 -90.38
CA GLU A 43 5.69 26.09 -90.39
C GLU A 43 4.53 25.21 -89.88
N PRO A 44 4.48 24.91 -88.58
CA PRO A 44 3.61 23.85 -88.05
C PRO A 44 2.11 24.19 -88.12
N LEU A 45 1.73 25.47 -88.23
CA LEU A 45 0.34 25.88 -88.48
C LEU A 45 -0.14 25.54 -89.90
N HIS A 46 0.74 25.59 -90.91
CA HIS A 46 0.42 25.13 -92.26
C HIS A 46 0.23 23.61 -92.32
N ALA A 47 0.95 22.85 -91.49
CA ALA A 47 0.72 21.41 -91.33
C ALA A 47 -0.67 21.13 -90.72
N VAL A 48 -1.09 21.89 -89.70
CA VAL A 48 -2.44 21.77 -89.11
C VAL A 48 -3.51 22.07 -90.16
N TYR A 49 -3.41 23.20 -90.87
CA TYR A 49 -4.39 23.57 -91.90
C TYR A 49 -4.51 22.52 -93.02
N TYR A 50 -3.39 21.95 -93.47
CA TYR A 50 -3.38 20.87 -94.45
C TYR A 50 -4.10 19.61 -93.93
N LEU A 51 -3.79 19.19 -92.71
CA LEU A 51 -4.39 18.00 -92.11
C LEU A 51 -5.88 18.18 -91.77
N GLU A 52 -6.31 19.38 -91.33
CA GLU A 52 -7.72 19.71 -91.08
C GLU A 52 -8.56 19.72 -92.36
N ASN A 53 -8.06 20.31 -93.45
CA ASN A 53 -8.74 20.25 -94.75
C ASN A 53 -8.83 18.83 -95.28
N ARG A 54 -7.82 18.01 -95.02
CA ARG A 54 -7.88 16.59 -95.36
C ARG A 54 -8.90 15.84 -94.53
N LEU A 55 -9.05 16.18 -93.25
CA LEU A 55 -10.11 15.63 -92.39
C LEU A 55 -11.52 16.00 -92.89
N LYS A 56 -11.70 17.16 -93.54
CA LYS A 56 -13.00 17.51 -94.17
C LYS A 56 -13.37 16.56 -95.31
N MET A 57 -12.36 16.04 -96.03
CA MET A 57 -12.55 15.11 -97.15
C MET A 57 -12.63 13.65 -96.67
N GLU A 58 -11.90 13.32 -95.60
CA GLU A 58 -11.82 11.98 -95.01
C GLU A 58 -12.04 12.06 -93.48
N PRO A 59 -13.29 12.24 -93.00
CA PRO A 59 -13.57 12.54 -91.59
C PRO A 59 -13.17 11.43 -90.61
N GLU A 60 -13.15 10.18 -91.06
CA GLU A 60 -12.88 8.98 -90.24
C GLU A 60 -11.44 8.44 -90.45
N ASN A 61 -10.55 9.21 -91.10
CA ASN A 61 -9.19 8.72 -91.37
C ASN A 61 -8.31 8.74 -90.11
N THR A 62 -8.10 7.56 -89.53
CA THR A 62 -7.30 7.36 -88.31
C THR A 62 -5.86 7.84 -88.42
N ASP A 63 -5.22 7.74 -89.59
CA ASP A 63 -3.85 8.20 -89.78
C ASP A 63 -3.75 9.73 -89.74
N VAL A 64 -4.77 10.42 -90.25
CA VAL A 64 -4.85 11.90 -90.20
C VAL A 64 -5.09 12.37 -88.76
N HIS A 65 -5.98 11.69 -88.03
CA HIS A 65 -6.17 11.95 -86.60
C HIS A 65 -4.88 11.71 -85.80
N ARG A 66 -4.10 10.67 -86.11
CA ARG A 66 -2.77 10.42 -85.49
C ARG A 66 -1.79 11.55 -85.75
N GLU A 67 -1.65 11.95 -87.01
CA GLU A 67 -0.75 13.03 -87.42
C GLU A 67 -1.14 14.37 -86.77
N LEU A 68 -2.44 14.67 -86.65
CA LEU A 68 -2.95 15.86 -85.97
C LEU A 68 -2.68 15.81 -84.46
N ALA A 69 -2.93 14.68 -83.79
CA ALA A 69 -2.68 14.53 -82.36
C ALA A 69 -1.19 14.75 -82.02
N ASP A 70 -0.27 14.11 -82.75
CA ASP A 70 1.17 14.26 -82.55
C ASP A 70 1.66 15.69 -82.84
N LEU A 71 1.06 16.36 -83.83
CA LEU A 71 1.37 17.74 -84.19
C LEU A 71 0.86 18.74 -83.14
N PHE A 72 -0.36 18.56 -82.62
CA PHE A 72 -0.90 19.40 -81.55
C PHE A 72 -0.14 19.23 -80.23
N ILE A 73 0.33 18.01 -79.91
CA ILE A 73 1.25 17.78 -78.78
C ILE A 73 2.54 18.58 -78.98
N PHE A 74 3.14 18.49 -80.18
CA PHE A 74 4.38 19.22 -80.51
C PHE A 74 4.20 20.74 -80.43
N LEU A 75 3.03 21.24 -80.79
CA LEU A 75 2.66 22.67 -80.72
C LEU A 75 2.31 23.16 -79.32
N GLY A 76 2.36 22.31 -78.29
CA GLY A 76 1.96 22.67 -76.93
C GLY A 76 0.46 22.98 -76.79
N ARG A 77 -0.38 22.40 -77.67
CA ARG A 77 -1.85 22.54 -77.65
C ARG A 77 -2.52 21.22 -77.26
N PRO A 78 -2.37 20.77 -76.00
CA PRO A 78 -2.77 19.43 -75.60
C PRO A 78 -4.30 19.22 -75.62
N SER A 79 -5.10 20.27 -75.41
CA SER A 79 -6.58 20.18 -75.51
C SER A 79 -7.07 19.84 -76.92
N SER A 80 -6.43 20.40 -77.95
CA SER A 80 -6.73 20.06 -79.36
C SER A 80 -6.25 18.64 -79.70
N ALA A 81 -5.09 18.24 -79.18
CA ALA A 81 -4.59 16.88 -79.33
C ALA A 81 -5.54 15.85 -78.71
N LEU A 82 -6.20 16.19 -77.59
CA LEU A 82 -7.11 15.31 -76.87
C LEU A 82 -8.29 14.85 -77.74
N PHE A 83 -8.89 15.77 -78.50
CA PHE A 83 -9.98 15.46 -79.43
C PHE A 83 -9.56 14.41 -80.48
N HIS A 84 -8.43 14.64 -81.15
CA HIS A 84 -7.94 13.72 -82.18
C HIS A 84 -7.43 12.39 -81.60
N MET A 85 -6.97 12.37 -80.34
CA MET A 85 -6.60 11.15 -79.63
C MET A 85 -7.83 10.31 -79.25
N LYS A 86 -8.93 10.94 -78.80
CA LYS A 86 -10.21 10.24 -78.53
C LYS A 86 -10.78 9.62 -79.81
N LYS A 87 -10.71 10.32 -80.95
CA LYS A 87 -11.09 9.77 -82.26
C LYS A 87 -10.28 8.55 -82.69
N GLN A 88 -8.96 8.54 -82.46
CA GLN A 88 -8.15 7.34 -82.71
C GLN A 88 -8.58 6.14 -81.86
N LEU A 89 -9.02 6.40 -80.63
CA LEU A 89 -9.45 5.37 -79.70
C LEU A 89 -10.82 4.77 -80.08
N GLU A 90 -11.70 5.53 -80.73
CA GLU A 90 -12.99 5.02 -81.25
C GLU A 90 -12.78 3.88 -82.27
N HIS A 91 -11.75 3.96 -83.10
CA HIS A 91 -11.42 2.93 -84.09
C HIS A 91 -10.56 1.79 -83.53
N ALA A 92 -9.80 2.03 -82.46
CA ALA A 92 -8.91 1.05 -81.85
C ALA A 92 -9.08 1.02 -80.31
N PRO A 93 -10.27 0.62 -79.81
CA PRO A 93 -10.61 0.72 -78.39
C PRO A 93 -9.77 -0.19 -77.48
N ASP A 94 -9.17 -1.24 -78.03
CA ASP A 94 -8.34 -2.19 -77.29
C ASP A 94 -6.83 -1.89 -77.34
N ASN A 95 -6.42 -0.77 -77.96
CA ASN A 95 -5.01 -0.44 -78.09
C ASN A 95 -4.45 0.19 -76.80
N ALA A 96 -3.74 -0.62 -76.01
CA ALA A 96 -3.13 -0.20 -74.75
C ALA A 96 -2.15 0.99 -74.89
N ALA A 97 -1.40 1.06 -75.99
CA ALA A 97 -0.45 2.14 -76.25
C ALA A 97 -1.16 3.48 -76.49
N LEU A 98 -2.33 3.46 -77.13
CA LEU A 98 -3.16 4.66 -77.32
C LEU A 98 -3.77 5.14 -76.00
N HIS A 99 -4.30 4.23 -75.18
CA HIS A 99 -4.80 4.57 -73.83
C HIS A 99 -3.70 5.20 -72.95
N LYS A 100 -2.47 4.68 -73.01
CA LYS A 100 -1.33 5.27 -72.29
C LYS A 100 -0.98 6.66 -72.81
N LYS A 101 -0.89 6.86 -74.13
CA LYS A 101 -0.62 8.17 -74.73
C LYS A 101 -1.69 9.20 -74.35
N LEU A 102 -2.96 8.78 -74.34
CA LEU A 102 -4.08 9.58 -73.88
C LEU A 102 -3.92 9.96 -72.40
N ALA A 103 -3.54 9.01 -71.54
CA ALA A 103 -3.36 9.24 -70.11
C ALA A 103 -2.23 10.23 -69.80
N VAL A 104 -1.09 10.12 -70.50
CA VAL A 104 0.02 11.09 -70.41
C VAL A 104 -0.44 12.48 -70.85
N LEU A 105 -1.20 12.57 -71.94
CA LEU A 105 -1.74 13.83 -72.42
C LEU A 105 -2.70 14.47 -71.41
N LEU A 106 -3.59 13.68 -70.82
CA LEU A 106 -4.52 14.14 -69.77
C LEU A 106 -3.76 14.62 -68.51
N GLN A 107 -2.66 13.96 -68.15
CA GLN A 107 -1.78 14.42 -67.09
C GLN A 107 -1.15 15.79 -67.39
N THR A 108 -0.78 16.06 -68.66
CA THR A 108 -0.24 17.38 -69.05
C THR A 108 -1.28 18.51 -69.05
N ILE A 109 -2.59 18.17 -69.09
CA ILE A 109 -3.70 19.12 -69.05
C ILE A 109 -4.20 19.34 -67.61
N ASP A 110 -3.56 18.69 -66.62
CA ASP A 110 -3.94 18.71 -65.20
C ASP A 110 -5.36 18.15 -64.95
N GLU A 111 -5.73 17.09 -65.69
CA GLU A 111 -6.99 16.35 -65.55
C GLU A 111 -6.73 14.95 -64.93
N PRO A 112 -6.37 14.87 -63.63
CA PRO A 112 -5.91 13.63 -63.00
C PRO A 112 -7.00 12.55 -62.94
N GLY A 113 -8.27 12.94 -62.91
CA GLY A 113 -9.41 12.02 -62.89
C GLY A 113 -9.56 11.23 -64.20
N GLU A 114 -9.55 11.92 -65.34
CA GLU A 114 -9.58 11.26 -66.66
C GLU A 114 -8.27 10.51 -66.93
N ALA A 115 -7.12 11.06 -66.51
CA ALA A 115 -5.82 10.38 -66.64
C ALA A 115 -5.82 9.03 -65.91
N LEU A 116 -6.39 8.96 -64.69
CA LEU A 116 -6.53 7.73 -63.93
C LEU A 116 -7.36 6.68 -64.68
N ILE A 117 -8.46 7.08 -65.31
CA ILE A 117 -9.30 6.18 -66.11
C ILE A 117 -8.53 5.64 -67.31
N ALA A 118 -7.82 6.52 -68.03
CA ALA A 118 -7.04 6.15 -69.21
C ALA A 118 -5.84 5.24 -68.86
N TYR A 119 -5.13 5.50 -67.75
CA TYR A 119 -4.05 4.62 -67.28
C TYR A 119 -4.58 3.25 -66.81
N ARG A 120 -5.75 3.20 -66.16
CA ARG A 120 -6.41 1.92 -65.83
C ARG A 120 -6.74 1.14 -67.09
N ALA A 121 -7.36 1.78 -68.07
CA ALA A 121 -7.69 1.15 -69.35
C ALA A 121 -6.43 0.64 -70.06
N ALA A 122 -5.34 1.42 -70.08
CA ALA A 122 -4.06 0.99 -70.63
C ALA A 122 -3.55 -0.29 -69.94
N PHE A 123 -3.58 -0.35 -68.61
CA PHE A 123 -3.15 -1.53 -67.85
C PHE A 123 -4.03 -2.76 -68.10
N GLU A 124 -5.36 -2.59 -68.14
CA GLU A 124 -6.29 -3.69 -68.43
C GLU A 124 -6.10 -4.27 -69.83
N LYS A 125 -5.80 -3.41 -70.82
CA LYS A 125 -5.54 -3.81 -72.21
C LYS A 125 -4.10 -4.31 -72.46
N GLY A 126 -3.27 -4.41 -71.43
CA GLY A 126 -1.99 -5.11 -71.48
C GLY A 126 -0.74 -4.22 -71.38
N ASP A 127 -0.86 -2.91 -71.15
CA ASP A 127 0.32 -2.08 -70.88
C ASP A 127 0.87 -2.35 -69.47
N THR A 128 2.05 -2.98 -69.43
CA THR A 128 2.78 -3.26 -68.18
C THR A 128 3.95 -2.31 -67.96
N SER A 129 3.90 -1.13 -68.58
CA SER A 129 4.97 -0.15 -68.50
C SER A 129 5.03 0.53 -67.14
N ARG A 130 6.23 0.92 -66.69
CA ARG A 130 6.42 1.52 -65.35
C ARG A 130 5.75 2.87 -65.19
N THR A 131 5.71 3.66 -66.26
CA THR A 131 4.97 4.92 -66.27
C THR A 131 3.50 4.73 -65.89
N THR A 132 2.86 3.66 -66.37
CA THR A 132 1.44 3.39 -66.07
C THR A 132 1.27 2.84 -64.67
N ILE A 133 2.08 1.84 -64.29
CA ILE A 133 2.00 1.19 -62.98
C ILE A 133 2.32 2.17 -61.85
N ASP A 134 3.43 2.91 -61.95
CA ASP A 134 3.89 3.80 -60.89
C ASP A 134 2.90 4.96 -60.70
N PHE A 135 2.31 5.48 -61.80
CA PHE A 135 1.24 6.48 -61.73
C PHE A 135 0.01 5.94 -60.98
N LEU A 136 -0.47 4.75 -61.35
CA LEU A 136 -1.65 4.15 -60.72
C LEU A 136 -1.43 3.89 -59.22
N LEU A 137 -0.25 3.37 -58.83
CA LEU A 137 0.11 3.13 -57.43
C LEU A 137 0.20 4.44 -56.65
N GLN A 138 0.82 5.46 -57.22
CA GLN A 138 0.93 6.78 -56.59
C GLN A 138 -0.45 7.41 -56.39
N GLU A 139 -1.32 7.36 -57.41
CA GLU A 139 -2.64 7.97 -57.37
C GLU A 139 -3.55 7.23 -56.37
N TYR A 140 -3.54 5.90 -56.34
CA TYR A 140 -4.28 5.13 -55.33
C TYR A 140 -3.78 5.39 -53.92
N SER A 141 -2.47 5.53 -53.73
CA SER A 141 -1.90 5.90 -52.43
C SER A 141 -2.30 7.31 -52.02
N PHE A 142 -2.26 8.29 -52.94
CA PHE A 142 -2.62 9.68 -52.68
C PHE A 142 -4.11 9.84 -52.33
N GLN A 143 -4.99 9.17 -53.08
CA GLN A 143 -6.43 9.15 -52.83
C GLN A 143 -6.84 8.25 -51.66
N LYS A 144 -5.89 7.61 -50.96
CA LYS A 144 -6.12 6.64 -49.87
C LYS A 144 -7.04 5.47 -50.27
N LYS A 145 -7.07 5.10 -51.55
CA LYS A 145 -7.86 3.98 -52.10
C LYS A 145 -7.07 2.68 -51.96
N PHE A 146 -6.90 2.22 -50.72
CA PHE A 146 -6.01 1.10 -50.40
C PHE A 146 -6.45 -0.24 -51.01
N ASP A 147 -7.76 -0.50 -51.10
CA ASP A 147 -8.27 -1.74 -51.72
C ASP A 147 -7.88 -1.82 -53.21
N GLN A 148 -7.96 -0.70 -53.92
CA GLN A 148 -7.58 -0.60 -55.34
C GLN A 148 -6.06 -0.69 -55.52
N TYR A 149 -5.29 -0.16 -54.57
CA TYR A 149 -3.84 -0.30 -54.50
C TYR A 149 -3.44 -1.77 -54.36
N LEU A 150 -4.02 -2.49 -53.40
CA LEU A 150 -3.72 -3.91 -53.16
C LEU A 150 -4.15 -4.79 -54.33
N THR A 151 -5.34 -4.54 -54.89
CA THR A 151 -5.84 -5.26 -56.09
C THR A 151 -4.89 -5.08 -57.28
N LEU A 152 -4.38 -3.87 -57.51
CA LEU A 152 -3.43 -3.61 -58.59
C LEU A 152 -2.12 -4.38 -58.37
N GLN A 153 -1.60 -4.40 -57.14
CA GLN A 153 -0.39 -5.15 -56.83
C GLN A 153 -0.57 -6.67 -56.94
N GLU A 154 -1.74 -7.19 -56.61
CA GLU A 154 -2.08 -8.60 -56.85
C GLU A 154 -2.11 -8.94 -58.34
N ARG A 155 -2.69 -8.06 -59.17
CA ARG A 155 -2.62 -8.19 -60.64
C ARG A 155 -1.19 -8.11 -61.17
N MET A 156 -0.34 -7.29 -60.56
CA MET A 156 1.09 -7.24 -60.92
C MET A 156 1.83 -8.53 -60.53
N LEU A 157 1.48 -9.13 -59.39
CA LEU A 157 2.06 -10.41 -58.96
C LEU A 157 1.61 -11.55 -59.87
N SER A 158 0.32 -11.64 -60.22
CA SER A 158 -0.22 -12.68 -61.10
C SER A 158 0.31 -12.58 -62.54
N ARG A 159 0.62 -11.37 -63.01
CA ARG A 159 1.28 -11.13 -64.30
C ARG A 159 2.81 -11.26 -64.25
N HIS A 160 3.40 -11.63 -63.12
CA HIS A 160 4.84 -11.75 -62.90
C HIS A 160 5.65 -10.48 -63.22
N ILE A 161 5.06 -9.30 -63.02
CA ILE A 161 5.69 -7.98 -63.30
C ILE A 161 6.06 -7.21 -62.03
N ALA A 162 5.80 -7.73 -60.84
CA ALA A 162 6.13 -7.08 -59.56
C ALA A 162 7.63 -7.20 -59.21
N ARG A 163 8.25 -6.08 -58.80
CA ARG A 163 9.63 -6.04 -58.24
C ARG A 163 9.64 -6.29 -56.74
N THR A 164 10.81 -6.57 -56.17
CA THR A 164 11.00 -6.67 -54.71
C THR A 164 10.57 -5.41 -53.97
N LEU A 165 10.83 -4.22 -54.54
CA LEU A 165 10.35 -2.94 -53.99
C LEU A 165 8.81 -2.84 -53.99
N ASP A 166 8.15 -3.38 -55.02
CA ASP A 166 6.69 -3.38 -55.12
C ASP A 166 6.09 -4.28 -54.02
N ARG A 167 6.71 -5.44 -53.76
CA ARG A 167 6.35 -6.33 -52.64
C ARG A 167 6.56 -5.68 -51.27
N LYS A 168 7.69 -5.00 -51.07
CA LYS A 168 7.96 -4.23 -49.84
C LYS A 168 6.91 -3.14 -49.59
N ASN A 169 6.54 -2.41 -50.65
CA ASN A 169 5.50 -1.39 -50.57
C ASN A 169 4.12 -2.02 -50.30
N ARG A 170 3.81 -3.17 -50.92
CA ARG A 170 2.60 -3.96 -50.63
C ARG A 170 2.51 -4.34 -49.16
N ALA A 171 3.57 -4.94 -48.61
CA ALA A 171 3.63 -5.34 -47.21
C ALA A 171 3.43 -4.15 -46.26
N THR A 172 4.03 -3.00 -46.59
CA THR A 172 3.84 -1.75 -45.82
C THR A 172 2.39 -1.26 -45.88
N MET A 173 1.72 -1.40 -47.02
CA MET A 173 0.32 -1.01 -47.18
C MET A 173 -0.63 -1.96 -46.46
N LEU A 174 -0.41 -3.28 -46.56
CA LEU A 174 -1.14 -4.30 -45.80
C LEU A 174 -1.04 -4.07 -44.28
N PHE A 175 0.15 -3.69 -43.80
CA PHE A 175 0.34 -3.34 -42.40
C PHE A 175 -0.49 -2.12 -41.99
N LYS A 176 -0.59 -1.09 -42.85
CA LYS A 176 -1.40 0.11 -42.58
C LYS A 176 -2.90 -0.16 -42.64
N THR A 177 -3.37 -1.09 -43.46
CA THR A 177 -4.78 -1.47 -43.56
C THR A 177 -5.21 -2.46 -42.46
N GLY A 178 -4.27 -2.97 -41.67
CA GLY A 178 -4.53 -3.87 -40.54
C GLY A 178 -4.52 -5.36 -40.91
N GLU A 179 -4.15 -5.70 -42.15
CA GLU A 179 -3.98 -7.08 -42.61
C GLU A 179 -2.63 -7.64 -42.16
N LEU A 180 -2.50 -7.84 -40.85
CA LEU A 180 -1.22 -8.12 -40.20
C LEU A 180 -0.58 -9.44 -40.67
N SER A 181 -1.36 -10.50 -40.89
CA SER A 181 -0.82 -11.81 -41.32
C SER A 181 -0.19 -11.71 -42.71
N ALA A 182 -0.92 -11.17 -43.69
CA ALA A 182 -0.43 -11.02 -45.05
C ALA A 182 0.79 -10.07 -45.13
N ALA A 183 0.80 -9.01 -44.31
CA ALA A 183 1.94 -8.11 -44.20
C ALA A 183 3.20 -8.83 -43.67
N ILE A 184 3.05 -9.67 -42.64
CA ILE A 184 4.15 -10.45 -42.05
C ILE A 184 4.77 -11.38 -43.10
N ASP A 185 3.94 -12.14 -43.82
CA ASP A 185 4.40 -13.11 -44.80
C ASP A 185 5.16 -12.43 -45.95
N GLU A 186 4.63 -11.33 -46.48
CA GLU A 186 5.30 -10.56 -47.54
C GLU A 186 6.61 -9.91 -47.06
N PHE A 187 6.67 -9.41 -45.83
CA PHE A 187 7.92 -8.90 -45.28
C PHE A 187 8.97 -10.01 -45.11
N ILE A 188 8.56 -11.22 -44.73
CA ILE A 188 9.46 -12.39 -44.65
C ILE A 188 10.01 -12.72 -46.05
N ASP A 189 9.17 -12.77 -47.07
CA ASP A 189 9.57 -13.04 -48.45
C ASP A 189 10.56 -11.99 -48.98
N VAL A 190 10.31 -10.71 -48.68
CA VAL A 190 11.26 -9.63 -49.04
C VAL A 190 12.60 -9.83 -48.34
N LEU A 191 12.62 -10.23 -47.07
CA LEU A 191 13.85 -10.48 -46.32
C LEU A 191 14.58 -11.76 -46.73
N GLN A 192 13.90 -12.75 -47.34
CA GLN A 192 14.59 -13.88 -47.96
C GLN A 192 15.42 -13.44 -49.17
N ILE A 193 14.91 -12.47 -49.95
CA ILE A 193 15.61 -11.93 -51.13
C ILE A 193 16.66 -10.90 -50.72
N GLN A 194 16.35 -10.04 -49.74
CA GLN A 194 17.23 -8.97 -49.25
C GLN A 194 17.43 -9.08 -47.73
N PRO A 195 18.25 -10.03 -47.26
CA PRO A 195 18.42 -10.25 -45.82
C PRO A 195 19.01 -9.05 -45.06
N GLN A 196 19.80 -8.20 -45.73
CA GLN A 196 20.44 -7.04 -45.10
C GLN A 196 19.53 -5.80 -44.97
N ASP A 197 18.28 -5.83 -45.47
CA ASP A 197 17.38 -4.68 -45.39
C ASP A 197 16.86 -4.45 -43.96
N ALA A 198 17.58 -3.61 -43.22
CA ALA A 198 17.26 -3.21 -41.86
C ALA A 198 15.89 -2.54 -41.73
N VAL A 199 15.47 -1.77 -42.73
CA VAL A 199 14.19 -1.04 -42.71
C VAL A 199 13.03 -2.02 -42.81
N THR A 200 13.08 -2.96 -43.76
CA THR A 200 12.05 -4.01 -43.91
C THR A 200 11.99 -4.89 -42.66
N ARG A 201 13.15 -5.23 -42.09
CA ARG A 201 13.23 -6.01 -40.85
C ARG A 201 12.60 -5.28 -39.66
N GLN A 202 12.82 -3.97 -39.56
CA GLN A 202 12.17 -3.15 -38.54
C GLN A 202 10.66 -3.09 -38.74
N GLN A 203 10.19 -2.95 -39.99
CA GLN A 203 8.76 -2.97 -40.32
C GLN A 203 8.10 -4.33 -40.03
N LEU A 204 8.78 -5.45 -40.32
CA LEU A 204 8.34 -6.79 -39.93
C LEU A 204 8.21 -6.89 -38.41
N ALA A 205 9.19 -6.39 -37.66
CA ALA A 205 9.11 -6.38 -36.20
C ALA A 205 7.90 -5.58 -35.70
N TYR A 206 7.60 -4.42 -36.30
CA TYR A 206 6.39 -3.65 -35.97
C TYR A 206 5.10 -4.39 -36.30
N ALA A 207 5.03 -5.08 -37.45
CA ALA A 207 3.89 -5.91 -37.81
C ALA A 207 3.68 -7.07 -36.82
N LEU A 208 4.76 -7.72 -36.39
CA LEU A 208 4.73 -8.77 -35.38
C LEU A 208 4.30 -8.24 -34.01
N ILE A 209 4.73 -7.05 -33.60
CA ILE A 209 4.30 -6.41 -32.35
C ILE A 209 2.80 -6.07 -32.39
N ALA A 210 2.30 -5.53 -33.51
CA ALA A 210 0.87 -5.24 -33.68
C ALA A 210 0.02 -6.52 -33.66
N ALA A 211 0.57 -7.64 -34.10
CA ALA A 211 -0.05 -8.96 -34.03
C ALA A 211 0.15 -9.67 -32.66
N ASP A 212 0.69 -8.97 -31.66
CA ASP A 212 1.03 -9.46 -30.32
C ASP A 212 2.05 -10.63 -30.28
N LYS A 213 2.84 -10.79 -31.35
CA LYS A 213 3.92 -11.79 -31.47
C LYS A 213 5.27 -11.23 -31.00
N ASN A 214 5.33 -10.71 -29.77
CA ASN A 214 6.48 -9.94 -29.26
C ASN A 214 7.81 -10.72 -29.23
N ALA A 215 7.77 -12.02 -28.92
CA ALA A 215 8.97 -12.87 -28.90
C ALA A 215 9.57 -13.08 -30.31
N GLN A 216 8.72 -13.22 -31.34
CA GLN A 216 9.15 -13.34 -32.73
C GLN A 216 9.75 -12.02 -33.22
N ALA A 217 9.12 -10.88 -32.88
CA ALA A 217 9.66 -9.56 -33.19
C ALA A 217 11.06 -9.37 -32.60
N ALA A 218 11.27 -9.77 -31.34
CA ALA A 218 12.59 -9.73 -30.69
C ALA A 218 13.62 -10.60 -31.43
N ALA A 219 13.24 -11.82 -31.83
CA ALA A 219 14.14 -12.73 -32.55
C ALA A 219 14.57 -12.16 -33.93
N VAL A 220 13.62 -11.65 -34.70
CA VAL A 220 13.87 -11.01 -36.00
C VAL A 220 14.80 -9.80 -35.86
N LEU A 221 14.55 -8.96 -34.85
CA LEU A 221 15.39 -7.80 -34.55
C LEU A 221 16.81 -8.21 -34.16
N TRP A 222 16.95 -9.19 -33.27
CA TRP A 222 18.24 -9.71 -32.82
C TRP A 222 19.06 -10.30 -33.95
N GLN A 223 18.42 -11.05 -34.85
CA GLN A 223 19.09 -11.58 -36.04
C GLN A 223 19.68 -10.45 -36.90
N GLY A 224 19.07 -9.26 -36.92
CA GLY A 224 19.60 -8.11 -37.68
C GLY A 224 20.88 -7.56 -37.05
N VAL A 225 20.93 -7.51 -35.72
CA VAL A 225 22.11 -7.07 -34.97
C VAL A 225 23.23 -8.10 -35.05
N GLU A 226 22.93 -9.38 -34.84
CA GLU A 226 23.93 -10.44 -34.72
C GLU A 226 24.45 -10.94 -36.08
N ALA A 227 23.56 -11.31 -37.01
CA ALA A 227 23.96 -11.93 -38.26
C ALA A 227 24.31 -10.92 -39.36
N TYR A 228 23.67 -9.74 -39.34
CA TYR A 228 23.81 -8.73 -40.39
C TYR A 228 24.46 -7.43 -39.90
N GLN A 229 24.89 -7.38 -38.64
CA GLN A 229 25.62 -6.26 -38.04
C GLN A 229 24.96 -4.89 -38.28
N VAL A 230 23.63 -4.84 -38.18
CA VAL A 230 22.89 -3.59 -38.34
C VAL A 230 23.16 -2.67 -37.15
N GLU A 231 23.84 -1.55 -37.42
CA GLU A 231 24.21 -0.54 -36.41
C GLU A 231 23.49 0.80 -36.60
N ASP A 232 22.38 0.83 -37.33
CA ASP A 232 21.56 2.04 -37.46
C ASP A 232 20.98 2.46 -36.09
N GLU A 233 21.01 3.77 -35.79
CA GLU A 233 20.59 4.31 -34.49
C GLU A 233 19.12 4.02 -34.19
N ASN A 234 18.23 4.25 -35.16
CA ASN A 234 16.78 4.03 -35.00
C ASN A 234 16.46 2.54 -34.87
N TYR A 235 17.20 1.70 -35.58
CA TYR A 235 17.07 0.25 -35.48
C TYR A 235 17.48 -0.27 -34.10
N LEU A 236 18.64 0.15 -33.60
CA LEU A 236 19.14 -0.26 -32.27
C LEU A 236 18.25 0.26 -31.14
N GLN A 237 17.70 1.47 -31.23
CA GLN A 237 16.70 1.96 -30.28
C GLN A 237 15.42 1.11 -30.27
N THR A 238 14.99 0.63 -31.45
CA THR A 238 13.84 -0.27 -31.56
C THR A 238 14.12 -1.63 -30.94
N CYS A 239 15.32 -2.17 -31.17
CA CYS A 239 15.81 -3.38 -30.51
C CYS A 239 15.79 -3.27 -28.99
N ILE A 240 16.35 -2.17 -28.45
CA ILE A 240 16.37 -1.91 -27.00
C ILE A 240 14.95 -1.90 -26.43
N ARG A 241 14.03 -1.12 -27.02
CA ARG A 241 12.64 -1.04 -26.53
C ARG A 241 12.00 -2.43 -26.49
N GLN A 242 12.24 -3.26 -27.49
CA GLN A 242 11.68 -4.61 -27.56
C GLN A 242 12.34 -5.57 -26.55
N PHE A 243 13.68 -5.60 -26.45
CA PHE A 243 14.38 -6.48 -25.52
C PHE A 243 14.10 -6.14 -24.05
N VAL A 244 13.93 -4.85 -23.75
CA VAL A 244 13.54 -4.40 -22.41
C VAL A 244 12.11 -4.83 -22.05
N ARG A 245 11.20 -4.88 -23.03
CA ARG A 245 9.82 -5.38 -22.86
C ARG A 245 9.80 -6.90 -22.62
N GLU A 246 10.60 -7.64 -23.37
CA GLU A 246 10.72 -9.10 -23.27
C GLU A 246 11.67 -9.58 -22.16
N ASN A 247 12.21 -8.66 -21.35
CA ASN A 247 13.15 -8.96 -20.26
C ASN A 247 14.39 -9.77 -20.73
N GLN A 248 14.99 -9.36 -21.85
CA GLN A 248 16.20 -9.95 -22.44
C GLN A 248 17.41 -9.00 -22.25
N PRO A 249 18.00 -8.96 -21.04
CA PRO A 249 18.93 -7.90 -20.67
C PRO A 249 20.27 -7.96 -21.40
N GLU A 250 20.80 -9.15 -21.68
CA GLU A 250 22.08 -9.29 -22.39
C GLU A 250 22.03 -8.65 -23.78
N ARG A 251 20.92 -8.86 -24.50
CA ARG A 251 20.69 -8.28 -25.84
C ARG A 251 20.47 -6.77 -25.78
N SER A 252 19.69 -6.29 -24.80
CA SER A 252 19.50 -4.85 -24.56
C SER A 252 20.83 -4.14 -24.25
N LEU A 253 21.62 -4.70 -23.32
CA LEU A 253 22.94 -4.19 -22.95
C LEU A 253 23.92 -4.20 -24.12
N HIS A 254 23.85 -5.20 -25.00
CA HIS A 254 24.65 -5.24 -26.23
C HIS A 254 24.30 -4.07 -27.15
N CYS A 255 23.02 -3.82 -27.43
CA CYS A 255 22.59 -2.70 -28.26
C CYS A 255 22.97 -1.34 -27.65
N TYR A 256 22.81 -1.16 -26.34
CA TYR A 256 23.25 0.05 -25.65
C TYR A 256 24.78 0.26 -25.74
N ARG A 257 25.57 -0.81 -25.70
CA ARG A 257 27.03 -0.75 -25.86
C ARG A 257 27.42 -0.32 -27.27
N LEU A 258 26.75 -0.83 -28.30
CA LEU A 258 26.96 -0.41 -29.69
C LEU A 258 26.64 1.09 -29.87
N LEU A 259 25.47 1.54 -29.38
CA LEU A 259 25.09 2.96 -29.43
C LEU A 259 26.07 3.85 -28.68
N SER A 260 26.49 3.45 -27.48
CA SER A 260 27.43 4.23 -26.67
C SER A 260 28.83 4.31 -27.30
N ARG A 261 29.24 3.29 -28.08
CA ARG A 261 30.50 3.30 -28.82
C ARG A 261 30.43 4.24 -30.03
N LYS A 262 29.31 4.21 -30.77
CA LYS A 262 29.13 5.00 -31.99
C LYS A 262 28.85 6.47 -31.71
N PHE A 263 28.15 6.75 -30.61
CA PHE A 263 27.80 8.10 -30.17
C PHE A 263 28.36 8.38 -28.76
N PRO A 264 29.69 8.46 -28.59
CA PRO A 264 30.32 8.60 -27.28
C PRO A 264 30.00 9.93 -26.57
N GLY A 265 29.54 10.95 -27.30
CA GLY A 265 29.09 12.22 -26.76
C GLY A 265 27.63 12.24 -26.29
N ASN A 266 26.83 11.25 -26.66
CA ASN A 266 25.42 11.17 -26.24
C ASN A 266 25.31 10.51 -24.87
N LEU A 267 25.09 11.33 -23.84
CA LEU A 267 24.99 10.89 -22.46
C LEU A 267 23.74 10.04 -22.18
N ASP A 268 22.69 10.16 -22.99
CA ASP A 268 21.44 9.42 -22.79
C ASP A 268 21.63 7.92 -23.02
N TYR A 269 22.47 7.52 -23.98
CA TYR A 269 22.79 6.11 -24.22
C TYR A 269 23.64 5.50 -23.10
N GLN A 270 24.59 6.26 -22.58
CA GLN A 270 25.40 5.82 -21.44
C GLN A 270 24.57 5.72 -20.17
N PHE A 271 23.65 6.67 -19.96
CA PHE A 271 22.69 6.63 -18.86
C PHE A 271 21.72 5.46 -18.99
N GLY A 272 21.19 5.22 -20.19
CA GLY A 272 20.35 4.06 -20.51
C GLY A 272 21.05 2.73 -20.24
N TYR A 273 22.32 2.59 -20.65
CA TYR A 273 23.15 1.42 -20.37
C TYR A 273 23.29 1.15 -18.87
N ARG A 274 23.63 2.19 -18.08
CA ARG A 274 23.76 2.05 -16.62
C ARG A 274 22.44 1.70 -15.96
N ASN A 275 21.34 2.33 -16.36
CA ASN A 275 20.01 2.02 -15.82
C ASN A 275 19.61 0.58 -16.13
N GLU A 276 19.93 0.07 -17.32
CA GLU A 276 19.68 -1.32 -17.67
C GLU A 276 20.51 -2.28 -16.82
N LEU A 277 21.77 -1.97 -16.53
CA LEU A 277 22.59 -2.74 -15.57
C LEU A 277 21.96 -2.74 -14.17
N VAL A 278 21.50 -1.59 -13.69
CA VAL A 278 20.85 -1.47 -12.36
C VAL A 278 19.54 -2.26 -12.31
N ARG A 279 18.71 -2.16 -13.36
CA ARG A 279 17.42 -2.86 -13.47
C ARG A 279 17.59 -4.37 -13.40
N ASN A 280 18.67 -4.90 -13.97
CA ASN A 280 18.95 -6.32 -14.02
C ASN A 280 19.84 -6.83 -12.87
N GLY A 281 20.04 -6.01 -11.82
CA GLY A 281 20.77 -6.43 -10.63
C GLY A 281 22.29 -6.53 -10.79
N LEU A 282 22.85 -6.07 -11.92
CA LEU A 282 24.29 -6.10 -12.21
C LEU A 282 25.00 -4.91 -11.54
N TYR A 283 24.88 -4.81 -10.21
CA TYR A 283 25.26 -3.63 -9.44
C TYR A 283 26.77 -3.31 -9.50
N HIS A 284 27.63 -4.33 -9.50
CA HIS A 284 29.08 -4.12 -9.60
C HIS A 284 29.49 -3.54 -10.97
N GLN A 285 28.87 -4.02 -12.06
CA GLN A 285 29.12 -3.49 -13.40
C GLN A 285 28.58 -2.06 -13.54
N ALA A 286 27.38 -1.80 -13.00
CA ALA A 286 26.81 -0.47 -12.96
C ALA A 286 27.73 0.53 -12.23
N LEU A 287 28.23 0.16 -11.04
CA LEU A 287 29.17 0.97 -10.26
C LEU A 287 30.46 1.27 -11.05
N ALA A 288 31.05 0.28 -11.70
CA ALA A 288 32.26 0.47 -12.50
C ALA A 288 32.06 1.50 -13.62
N GLU A 289 30.88 1.50 -14.27
CA GLU A 289 30.55 2.50 -15.29
C GLU A 289 30.31 3.90 -14.71
N PHE A 290 29.69 4.01 -13.53
CA PHE A 290 29.57 5.29 -12.83
C PHE A 290 30.94 5.84 -12.39
N GLU A 291 31.85 5.00 -11.91
CA GLU A 291 33.21 5.40 -11.51
C GLU A 291 34.06 5.85 -12.71
N LYS A 292 33.94 5.19 -13.87
CA LYS A 292 34.58 5.64 -15.11
C LYS A 292 34.14 7.05 -15.50
N GLN A 293 32.87 7.38 -15.29
CA GLN A 293 32.34 8.70 -15.60
C GLN A 293 32.78 9.75 -14.57
N ASP A 294 32.81 9.42 -13.28
CA ASP A 294 33.28 10.35 -12.22
C ASP A 294 34.71 10.85 -12.48
N LYS A 295 35.57 9.97 -13.02
CA LYS A 295 36.93 10.33 -13.46
C LYS A 295 36.97 11.31 -14.64
N LYS A 296 35.95 11.31 -15.51
CA LYS A 296 35.89 12.15 -16.72
C LYS A 296 35.10 13.44 -16.51
N ARG A 297 34.08 13.42 -15.67
CA ARG A 297 33.18 14.55 -15.39
C ARG A 297 32.71 14.46 -13.94
N SER A 298 32.57 15.61 -13.30
CA SER A 298 31.83 15.68 -12.04
C SER A 298 30.43 15.09 -12.19
N LEU A 299 30.11 14.10 -11.35
CA LEU A 299 28.77 13.51 -11.28
C LEU A 299 27.75 14.51 -10.74
N THR A 300 26.54 14.43 -11.29
CA THR A 300 25.36 15.16 -10.80
C THR A 300 24.85 14.59 -9.49
N THR A 301 24.03 15.36 -8.78
CA THR A 301 23.38 14.92 -7.54
C THR A 301 22.58 13.62 -7.73
N SER A 302 21.83 13.51 -8.84
CA SER A 302 21.08 12.30 -9.19
C SER A 302 22.00 11.08 -9.37
N GLU A 303 23.10 11.22 -10.12
CA GLU A 303 24.07 10.14 -10.34
C GLU A 303 24.73 9.71 -9.01
N ARG A 304 25.06 10.66 -8.12
CA ARG A 304 25.59 10.34 -6.78
C ARG A 304 24.59 9.58 -5.90
N LEU A 305 23.31 9.96 -5.94
CA LEU A 305 22.26 9.23 -5.23
C LEU A 305 22.05 7.83 -5.80
N GLN A 306 22.16 7.64 -7.12
CA GLN A 306 22.14 6.31 -7.73
C GLN A 306 23.32 5.45 -7.26
N ILE A 307 24.54 6.00 -7.20
CA ILE A 307 25.71 5.29 -6.64
C ILE A 307 25.48 4.95 -5.16
N ALA A 308 24.97 5.89 -4.36
CA ALA A 308 24.62 5.64 -2.97
C ALA A 308 23.59 4.51 -2.83
N MET A 309 22.60 4.44 -3.73
CA MET A 309 21.60 3.37 -3.77
C MET A 309 22.21 2.02 -4.13
N LEU A 310 23.18 1.99 -5.04
CA LEU A 310 23.91 0.76 -5.38
C LEU A 310 24.75 0.25 -4.21
N TYR A 311 25.49 1.13 -3.52
CA TYR A 311 26.22 0.76 -2.32
C TYR A 311 25.29 0.31 -1.18
N TRP A 312 24.11 0.92 -1.06
CA TRP A 312 23.08 0.46 -0.11
C TRP A 312 22.62 -0.96 -0.42
N ARG A 313 22.29 -1.27 -1.68
CA ARG A 313 21.86 -2.61 -2.12
C ARG A 313 22.94 -3.67 -1.95
N LEU A 314 24.21 -3.28 -2.05
CA LEU A 314 25.37 -4.16 -1.78
C LEU A 314 25.69 -4.32 -0.27
N GLY A 315 24.95 -3.65 0.61
CA GLY A 315 25.19 -3.68 2.07
C GLY A 315 26.38 -2.84 2.54
N GLU A 316 27.02 -2.08 1.65
CA GLU A 316 28.21 -1.28 1.95
C GLU A 316 27.85 0.11 2.54
N LYS A 317 27.28 0.12 3.75
CA LYS A 317 26.77 1.36 4.40
C LYS A 317 27.79 2.49 4.50
N LYS A 318 29.08 2.19 4.72
CA LYS A 318 30.15 3.20 4.79
C LYS A 318 30.37 3.89 3.44
N LYS A 319 30.44 3.12 2.35
CA LYS A 319 30.63 3.66 1.00
C LYS A 319 29.38 4.40 0.51
N MET A 320 28.19 3.91 0.87
CA MET A 320 26.93 4.62 0.63
C MET A 320 26.97 6.03 1.22
N ARG A 321 27.32 6.17 2.51
CA ARG A 321 27.41 7.49 3.17
C ARG A 321 28.45 8.41 2.54
N ALA A 322 29.56 7.85 2.06
CA ALA A 322 30.61 8.62 1.37
C ALA A 322 30.18 9.09 -0.03
N ALA A 323 29.34 8.30 -0.72
CA ALA A 323 28.81 8.63 -2.04
C ALA A 323 27.72 9.71 -2.00
N LEU A 324 27.05 9.89 -0.86
CA LEU A 324 26.03 10.92 -0.71
C LEU A 324 26.59 12.34 -1.00
N PRO A 325 25.82 13.19 -1.70
CA PRO A 325 26.23 14.56 -2.00
C PRO A 325 26.45 15.38 -0.72
N LYS A 326 27.64 15.99 -0.58
CA LYS A 326 28.06 16.71 0.65
C LYS A 326 27.32 18.02 0.89
N LYS A 327 26.85 18.70 -0.16
CA LYS A 327 26.05 19.94 -0.08
C LYS A 327 24.99 19.92 -1.18
N MET A 328 23.74 20.10 -0.79
CA MET A 328 22.61 20.29 -1.71
C MET A 328 22.31 21.78 -1.83
N LYS A 329 22.47 22.36 -3.02
CA LYS A 329 22.31 23.80 -3.24
C LYS A 329 20.86 24.18 -3.55
N THR A 330 20.10 23.26 -4.17
CA THR A 330 18.72 23.54 -4.60
C THR A 330 17.70 22.74 -3.81
N LEU A 331 16.47 23.24 -3.72
CA LEU A 331 15.35 22.50 -3.11
C LEU A 331 15.04 21.20 -3.86
N ALA A 332 15.23 21.18 -5.18
CA ALA A 332 15.04 19.98 -6.00
C ALA A 332 16.01 18.85 -5.61
N GLU A 333 17.27 19.17 -5.38
CA GLU A 333 18.28 18.22 -4.90
C GLU A 333 17.94 17.68 -3.50
N GLN A 334 17.50 18.56 -2.59
CA GLN A 334 17.09 18.15 -1.24
C GLN A 334 15.86 17.21 -1.28
N LYS A 335 14.91 17.44 -2.19
CA LYS A 335 13.79 16.53 -2.44
C LYS A 335 14.24 15.17 -2.99
N GLN A 336 15.21 15.15 -3.91
CA GLN A 336 15.78 13.89 -4.42
C GLN A 336 16.43 13.06 -3.30
N LEU A 337 17.08 13.71 -2.34
CA LEU A 337 17.65 13.02 -1.17
C LEU A 337 16.57 12.44 -0.25
N VAL A 338 15.49 13.17 0.00
CA VAL A 338 14.33 12.64 0.75
C VAL A 338 13.77 11.40 0.07
N GLN A 339 13.60 11.46 -1.25
CA GLN A 339 13.10 10.33 -2.03
C GLN A 339 14.07 9.14 -1.98
N PHE A 340 15.37 9.39 -2.09
CA PHE A 340 16.40 8.36 -1.92
C PHE A 340 16.30 7.65 -0.56
N TYR A 341 16.18 8.41 0.54
CA TYR A 341 16.04 7.82 1.87
C TYR A 341 14.76 6.98 1.98
N PHE A 342 13.65 7.47 1.43
CA PHE A 342 12.38 6.74 1.41
C PHE A 342 12.46 5.44 0.62
N GLU A 343 12.99 5.48 -0.61
CA GLU A 343 13.17 4.30 -1.47
C GLU A 343 14.16 3.29 -0.90
N SER A 344 15.14 3.76 -0.12
CA SER A 344 16.09 2.93 0.60
C SER A 344 15.53 2.37 1.92
N ALA A 345 14.25 2.59 2.23
CA ALA A 345 13.58 2.23 3.48
C ALA A 345 14.24 2.84 4.75
N MET A 346 14.96 3.94 4.58
CA MET A 346 15.58 4.73 5.65
C MET A 346 14.60 5.79 6.14
N PHE A 347 13.51 5.34 6.77
CA PHE A 347 12.35 6.19 7.05
C PHE A 347 12.64 7.29 8.08
N ASP A 348 13.51 7.06 9.06
CA ASP A 348 13.89 8.09 10.02
C ASP A 348 14.66 9.24 9.33
N GLU A 349 15.62 8.91 8.47
CA GLU A 349 16.36 9.90 7.67
C GLU A 349 15.43 10.63 6.69
N ALA A 350 14.50 9.92 6.05
CA ALA A 350 13.49 10.51 5.18
C ALA A 350 12.61 11.51 5.94
N ILE A 351 12.13 11.15 7.14
CA ILE A 351 11.33 12.02 8.01
C ILE A 351 12.14 13.27 8.41
N SER A 352 13.39 13.08 8.84
CA SER A 352 14.26 14.17 9.30
C SER A 352 14.57 15.16 8.18
N ALA A 353 14.81 14.67 6.95
CA ALA A 353 15.09 15.51 5.79
C ALA A 353 13.83 16.17 5.20
N ALA A 354 12.67 15.50 5.24
CA ALA A 354 11.42 16.03 4.67
C ALA A 354 10.77 17.13 5.52
N ARG A 355 10.83 17.02 6.87
CA ARG A 355 10.23 18.00 7.80
C ARG A 355 10.62 19.46 7.54
N PRO A 356 11.91 19.84 7.44
CA PRO A 356 12.29 21.24 7.20
C PRO A 356 11.84 21.72 5.81
N LEU A 357 11.93 20.87 4.79
CA LEU A 357 11.47 21.19 3.43
C LEU A 357 9.97 21.48 3.37
N LEU A 358 9.18 20.74 4.15
CA LEU A 358 7.73 20.95 4.21
C LEU A 358 7.33 22.28 4.87
N LYS A 359 8.20 22.88 5.69
CA LYS A 359 7.96 24.24 6.22
C LYS A 359 8.07 25.29 5.12
N THR A 360 9.00 25.09 4.19
CA THR A 360 9.18 25.99 3.04
C THR A 360 8.23 25.68 1.89
N MET A 361 7.80 24.43 1.73
CA MET A 361 6.91 23.96 0.66
C MET A 361 5.72 23.18 1.24
N PRO A 362 4.76 23.86 1.89
CA PRO A 362 3.71 23.22 2.69
C PRO A 362 2.67 22.41 1.92
N HIS A 363 2.60 22.58 0.60
CA HIS A 363 1.65 21.93 -0.31
C HIS A 363 2.35 21.00 -1.33
N ASP A 364 3.64 20.71 -1.15
CA ASP A 364 4.36 19.83 -2.07
C ASP A 364 3.87 18.38 -1.94
N SER A 365 3.24 17.88 -3.00
CA SER A 365 2.60 16.56 -3.02
C SER A 365 3.59 15.41 -2.79
N VAL A 366 4.80 15.51 -3.36
CA VAL A 366 5.84 14.49 -3.21
C VAL A 366 6.32 14.44 -1.76
N LEU A 367 6.62 15.58 -1.16
CA LEU A 367 7.07 15.63 0.24
C LEU A 367 5.99 15.22 1.23
N LEU A 368 4.74 15.65 1.02
CA LEU A 368 3.59 15.23 1.84
C LEU A 368 3.39 13.72 1.77
N ARG A 369 3.37 13.14 0.56
CA ARG A 369 3.26 11.70 0.35
C ARG A 369 4.40 10.95 1.03
N THR A 370 5.64 11.32 0.72
CA THR A 370 6.83 10.63 1.24
C THR A 370 6.90 10.72 2.77
N LEU A 371 6.60 11.88 3.36
CA LEU A 371 6.57 12.04 4.81
C LEU A 371 5.44 11.22 5.46
N GLY A 372 4.23 11.27 4.91
CA GLY A 372 3.07 10.53 5.41
C GLY A 372 3.29 9.02 5.36
N MET A 373 3.80 8.52 4.24
CA MET A 373 4.17 7.11 4.04
C MET A 373 5.34 6.70 4.94
N SER A 374 6.36 7.56 5.10
CA SER A 374 7.47 7.28 6.02
C SER A 374 6.98 7.16 7.46
N TYR A 375 6.05 8.01 7.90
CA TYR A 375 5.44 7.84 9.23
C TYR A 375 4.62 6.56 9.33
N ALA A 376 3.87 6.19 8.29
CA ALA A 376 3.09 4.96 8.27
C ALA A 376 3.98 3.73 8.43
N TRP A 377 5.06 3.65 7.65
CA TRP A 377 5.98 2.52 7.64
C TRP A 377 6.99 2.52 8.78
N ASN A 378 7.15 3.67 9.46
CA ASN A 378 7.96 3.79 10.68
C ASN A 378 7.12 3.71 11.98
N ASN A 379 5.95 3.07 11.93
CA ASN A 379 5.06 2.82 13.08
C ASN A 379 4.65 4.09 13.87
N ARG A 380 4.43 5.21 13.17
CA ARG A 380 3.92 6.47 13.76
C ARG A 380 2.53 6.81 13.20
N PRO A 381 1.49 6.01 13.51
CA PRO A 381 0.18 6.09 12.85
C PRO A 381 -0.50 7.44 13.02
N SER A 382 -0.40 8.07 14.20
CA SER A 382 -1.02 9.38 14.47
C SER A 382 -0.49 10.50 13.58
N MET A 383 0.83 10.53 13.35
CA MET A 383 1.48 11.51 12.48
C MET A 383 1.25 11.17 11.01
N ALA A 384 1.25 9.88 10.67
CA ALA A 384 0.92 9.39 9.34
C ALA A 384 -0.48 9.83 8.90
N THR A 385 -1.50 9.61 9.73
CA THR A 385 -2.88 10.01 9.47
C THR A 385 -2.97 11.51 9.16
N LYS A 386 -2.42 12.37 10.03
CA LYS A 386 -2.47 13.84 9.84
C LYS A 386 -1.85 14.29 8.50
N ILE A 387 -0.69 13.74 8.15
CA ILE A 387 0.02 14.14 6.92
C ILE A 387 -0.66 13.56 5.68
N LEU A 388 -1.11 12.30 5.73
CA LEU A 388 -1.80 11.66 4.61
C LEU A 388 -3.19 12.26 4.36
N GLU A 389 -3.94 12.64 5.40
CA GLU A 389 -5.19 13.41 5.25
C GLU A 389 -4.92 14.75 4.54
N LYS A 390 -3.88 15.48 4.97
CA LYS A 390 -3.47 16.73 4.32
C LYS A 390 -3.06 16.52 2.86
N TYR A 391 -2.32 15.45 2.56
CA TYR A 391 -1.95 15.07 1.20
C TYR A 391 -3.20 14.86 0.34
N HIS A 392 -4.20 14.16 0.88
CA HIS A 392 -5.43 13.82 0.17
C HIS A 392 -6.41 14.98 -0.02
N GLN A 393 -6.25 16.10 0.67
CA GLN A 393 -7.00 17.33 0.39
C GLN A 393 -6.61 17.97 -0.94
N GLY A 394 -5.36 17.80 -1.39
CA GLY A 394 -4.87 18.35 -2.66
C GLY A 394 -4.62 17.31 -3.75
N TYR A 395 -4.59 16.02 -3.40
CA TYR A 395 -4.28 14.94 -4.33
C TYR A 395 -5.14 13.69 -4.08
N GLU A 396 -6.15 13.51 -4.92
CA GLU A 396 -7.10 12.39 -4.80
C GLU A 396 -6.64 11.11 -5.52
N GLY A 397 -5.61 11.20 -6.37
CA GLY A 397 -5.19 10.16 -7.33
C GLY A 397 -4.27 9.04 -6.82
N ASP A 398 -3.88 9.02 -5.55
CA ASP A 398 -2.98 7.99 -5.01
C ASP A 398 -3.72 6.87 -4.26
N TYR A 399 -3.90 5.72 -4.92
CA TYR A 399 -4.57 4.56 -4.32
C TYR A 399 -3.73 3.89 -3.22
N GLU A 400 -2.41 3.98 -3.28
CA GLU A 400 -1.50 3.29 -2.36
C GLU A 400 -1.53 3.96 -0.98
N SER A 401 -1.45 5.30 -0.95
CA SER A 401 -1.56 6.02 0.31
C SER A 401 -2.96 5.94 0.92
N ARG A 402 -4.02 5.90 0.11
CA ARG A 402 -5.41 5.61 0.55
C ARG A 402 -5.51 4.23 1.21
N PHE A 403 -4.90 3.21 0.61
CA PHE A 403 -4.83 1.87 1.19
C PHE A 403 -4.12 1.88 2.55
N HIS A 404 -2.95 2.53 2.65
CA HIS A 404 -2.22 2.61 3.92
C HIS A 404 -2.95 3.43 4.98
N LEU A 405 -3.64 4.51 4.60
CA LEU A 405 -4.51 5.25 5.50
C LEU A 405 -5.66 4.37 6.02
N GLY A 406 -6.25 3.54 5.15
CA GLY A 406 -7.22 2.53 5.53
C GLY A 406 -6.68 1.49 6.51
N GLU A 407 -5.45 0.99 6.31
CA GLU A 407 -4.77 0.09 7.26
C GLU A 407 -4.53 0.76 8.62
N ILE A 408 -4.10 2.03 8.63
CA ILE A 408 -3.91 2.81 9.86
C ILE A 408 -5.23 2.99 10.61
N TYR A 409 -6.33 3.32 9.91
CA TYR A 409 -7.65 3.40 10.53
C TYR A 409 -8.15 2.06 11.05
N LEU A 410 -7.90 0.97 10.32
CA LEU A 410 -8.27 -0.36 10.76
C LEU A 410 -7.52 -0.75 12.04
N ALA A 411 -6.23 -0.45 12.12
CA ALA A 411 -5.42 -0.65 13.32
C ALA A 411 -5.88 0.23 14.51
N GLY A 412 -6.39 1.43 14.23
CA GLY A 412 -6.98 2.33 15.23
C GLY A 412 -8.44 2.03 15.61
N GLU A 413 -8.96 0.85 15.26
CA GLU A 413 -10.37 0.42 15.46
C GLU A 413 -11.42 1.34 14.79
N LYS A 414 -11.01 2.21 13.86
CA LYS A 414 -11.86 3.12 13.09
C LYS A 414 -12.40 2.43 11.83
N GLN A 415 -13.27 1.44 12.05
CA GLN A 415 -13.77 0.54 11.00
C GLN A 415 -14.51 1.27 9.87
N ARG A 416 -15.21 2.37 10.17
CA ARG A 416 -16.01 3.12 9.18
C ARG A 416 -15.09 3.87 8.22
N GLU A 417 -14.13 4.60 8.76
CA GLU A 417 -13.13 5.38 8.03
C GLU A 417 -12.26 4.45 7.18
N ALA A 418 -11.79 3.34 7.75
CA ALA A 418 -11.04 2.33 7.00
C ALA A 418 -11.81 1.80 5.77
N ARG A 419 -13.10 1.50 5.93
CA ARG A 419 -13.96 1.04 4.82
C ARG A 419 -14.12 2.10 3.73
N THR A 420 -14.19 3.37 4.10
CA THR A 420 -14.29 4.48 3.14
C THR A 420 -13.02 4.58 2.31
N GLU A 421 -11.85 4.59 2.96
CA GLU A 421 -10.55 4.65 2.27
C GLU A 421 -10.29 3.42 1.39
N PHE A 422 -10.65 2.23 1.85
CA PHE A 422 -10.57 1.04 1.00
C PHE A 422 -11.50 1.08 -0.20
N ARG A 423 -12.68 1.70 -0.08
CA ARG A 423 -13.63 1.84 -1.19
C ARG A 423 -13.14 2.85 -2.22
N THR A 424 -12.51 3.95 -1.79
CA THR A 424 -11.92 4.94 -2.71
C THR A 424 -10.73 4.33 -3.45
N ALA A 425 -9.79 3.69 -2.72
CA ALA A 425 -8.66 2.98 -3.33
C ALA A 425 -9.12 1.93 -4.37
N MET A 426 -10.14 1.14 -4.06
CA MET A 426 -10.69 0.13 -5.00
C MET A 426 -11.33 0.71 -6.26
N ARG A 427 -11.90 1.92 -6.21
CA ARG A 427 -12.45 2.57 -7.41
C ARG A 427 -11.31 2.96 -8.37
N MET A 428 -10.22 3.49 -7.82
CA MET A 428 -9.06 3.94 -8.59
C MET A 428 -8.30 2.76 -9.21
N LEU A 429 -8.24 1.63 -8.51
CA LEU A 429 -7.64 0.41 -9.02
C LEU A 429 -8.36 -0.17 -10.27
N LYS A 430 -9.64 0.17 -10.49
CA LYS A 430 -10.41 -0.33 -11.65
C LYS A 430 -10.21 0.49 -12.93
N SER A 431 -9.75 1.74 -12.83
CA SER A 431 -9.70 2.67 -13.97
C SER A 431 -8.35 2.70 -14.71
N GLU A 432 -7.31 2.06 -14.18
CA GLU A 432 -5.96 2.12 -14.75
C GLU A 432 -5.47 0.74 -15.24
N ALA A 433 -4.55 0.73 -16.22
CA ALA A 433 -3.94 -0.49 -16.76
C ALA A 433 -3.39 -1.41 -15.64
N GLU A 434 -3.72 -2.71 -15.74
CA GLU A 434 -3.42 -3.74 -14.74
C GLU A 434 -1.90 -4.01 -14.65
N ASN A 435 -1.26 -3.54 -13.58
CA ASN A 435 0.09 -4.00 -13.19
C ASN A 435 -0.01 -4.87 -11.92
N LYS A 436 0.91 -5.82 -11.74
CA LYS A 436 1.00 -6.76 -10.62
C LYS A 436 0.80 -6.11 -9.25
N ASN A 437 1.42 -4.97 -8.98
CA ASN A 437 1.29 -4.27 -7.69
C ASN A 437 -0.15 -3.82 -7.39
N LYS A 438 -0.89 -3.38 -8.42
CA LYS A 438 -2.32 -3.01 -8.29
C LYS A 438 -3.18 -4.22 -7.94
N LYS A 439 -2.93 -5.36 -8.60
CA LYS A 439 -3.60 -6.64 -8.29
C LYS A 439 -3.33 -7.08 -6.85
N LEU A 440 -2.11 -6.90 -6.35
CA LEU A 440 -1.76 -7.20 -4.94
C LEU A 440 -2.52 -6.32 -3.96
N VAL A 441 -2.52 -4.99 -4.15
CA VAL A 441 -3.28 -4.08 -3.28
C VAL A 441 -4.78 -4.36 -3.34
N GLN A 442 -5.32 -4.68 -4.53
CA GLN A 442 -6.71 -5.10 -4.68
C GLN A 442 -7.01 -6.38 -3.87
N ALA A 443 -6.13 -7.37 -3.94
CA ALA A 443 -6.27 -8.63 -3.20
C ALA A 443 -6.22 -8.39 -1.68
N ARG A 444 -5.31 -7.53 -1.19
CA ARG A 444 -5.23 -7.12 0.21
C ARG A 444 -6.51 -6.43 0.68
N ILE A 445 -7.02 -5.45 -0.09
CA ILE A 445 -8.28 -4.76 0.25
C ILE A 445 -9.45 -5.75 0.32
N LEU A 446 -9.56 -6.66 -0.64
CA LEU A 446 -10.61 -7.69 -0.63
C LEU A 446 -10.47 -8.62 0.59
N ALA A 447 -9.25 -8.98 0.98
CA ALA A 447 -8.99 -9.74 2.20
C ALA A 447 -9.47 -8.97 3.45
N ARG A 448 -9.10 -7.69 3.60
CA ARG A 448 -9.53 -6.81 4.71
C ARG A 448 -11.05 -6.63 4.77
N GLN A 449 -11.73 -6.66 3.62
CA GLN A 449 -13.19 -6.64 3.53
C GLN A 449 -13.85 -8.00 3.81
N LYS A 450 -13.09 -9.01 4.26
CA LYS A 450 -13.52 -10.40 4.47
C LYS A 450 -14.02 -11.11 3.20
N LYS A 451 -13.72 -10.58 2.01
CA LYS A 451 -14.05 -11.17 0.70
C LYS A 451 -12.94 -12.10 0.23
N MET A 452 -12.62 -13.12 1.05
CA MET A 452 -11.45 -13.97 0.81
C MET A 452 -11.52 -14.73 -0.51
N ARG A 453 -12.71 -15.17 -0.96
CA ARG A 453 -12.85 -15.90 -2.24
C ARG A 453 -12.31 -15.08 -3.43
N ALA A 454 -12.68 -13.80 -3.51
CA ALA A 454 -12.22 -12.90 -4.56
C ALA A 454 -10.74 -12.55 -4.41
N SER A 455 -10.26 -12.32 -3.18
CA SER A 455 -8.84 -12.08 -2.89
C SER A 455 -7.97 -13.27 -3.34
N ARG A 456 -8.40 -14.49 -3.01
CA ARG A 456 -7.72 -15.74 -3.37
C ARG A 456 -7.62 -15.93 -4.88
N GLN A 457 -8.69 -15.65 -5.64
CA GLN A 457 -8.65 -15.74 -7.10
C GLN A 457 -7.57 -14.85 -7.71
N ILE A 458 -7.37 -13.64 -7.17
CA ILE A 458 -6.32 -12.73 -7.62
C ILE A 458 -4.93 -13.28 -7.27
N TYR A 459 -4.71 -13.71 -6.02
CA TYR A 459 -3.43 -14.31 -5.61
C TYR A 459 -3.10 -15.57 -6.41
N GLU A 460 -4.07 -16.47 -6.64
CA GLU A 460 -3.86 -17.68 -7.46
C GLU A 460 -3.64 -17.38 -8.94
N LYS A 461 -4.20 -16.30 -9.48
CA LYS A 461 -3.86 -15.82 -10.83
C LYS A 461 -2.41 -15.33 -10.88
N LEU A 462 -2.01 -14.48 -9.94
CA LEU A 462 -0.64 -13.96 -9.86
C LEU A 462 0.40 -15.07 -9.66
N LEU A 463 0.09 -16.08 -8.83
CA LEU A 463 0.98 -17.24 -8.63
C LEU A 463 0.99 -18.21 -9.82
N ARG A 464 -0.02 -18.21 -10.70
CA ARG A 464 0.06 -18.94 -11.97
C ARG A 464 0.97 -18.22 -12.98
N GLU A 465 0.90 -16.89 -13.02
CA GLU A 465 1.75 -16.05 -13.86
C GLU A 465 3.22 -16.07 -13.38
N SER A 466 3.47 -16.16 -12.08
CA SER A 466 4.82 -16.20 -11.50
C SER A 466 4.88 -17.14 -10.28
N PRO A 467 5.01 -18.47 -10.49
CA PRO A 467 4.92 -19.47 -9.42
C PRO A 467 5.95 -19.33 -8.31
N ASP A 468 7.18 -18.91 -8.62
CA ASP A 468 8.28 -18.80 -7.64
C ASP A 468 8.48 -17.36 -7.13
N ASP A 469 7.49 -16.48 -7.31
CA ASP A 469 7.57 -15.12 -6.81
C ASP A 469 7.44 -15.05 -5.29
N VAL A 470 8.58 -14.89 -4.61
CA VAL A 470 8.68 -14.85 -3.15
C VAL A 470 7.76 -13.79 -2.53
N PHE A 471 7.66 -12.61 -3.15
CA PHE A 471 6.87 -11.51 -2.60
C PHE A 471 5.37 -11.81 -2.64
N VAL A 472 4.86 -12.32 -3.77
CA VAL A 472 3.45 -12.70 -3.90
C VAL A 472 3.08 -13.83 -2.94
N GLN A 473 3.97 -14.82 -2.78
CA GLN A 473 3.72 -15.94 -1.86
C GLN A 473 3.62 -15.47 -0.40
N LEU A 474 4.57 -14.67 0.07
CA LEU A 474 4.58 -14.14 1.44
C LEU A 474 3.40 -13.19 1.68
N ASP A 475 3.05 -12.36 0.71
CA ASP A 475 1.90 -11.45 0.81
C ASP A 475 0.57 -12.19 0.91
N TYR A 476 0.42 -13.28 0.16
CA TYR A 476 -0.76 -14.14 0.25
C TYR A 476 -0.87 -14.80 1.63
N ILE A 477 0.24 -15.33 2.15
CA ILE A 477 0.29 -15.92 3.51
C ILE A 477 -0.09 -14.88 4.56
N ALA A 478 0.47 -13.67 4.49
CA ALA A 478 0.14 -12.57 5.41
C ALA A 478 -1.35 -12.23 5.37
N SER A 479 -1.93 -12.11 4.17
CA SER A 479 -3.36 -11.85 3.99
C SER A 479 -4.26 -12.95 4.57
N LEU A 480 -3.85 -14.23 4.46
CA LEU A 480 -4.57 -15.35 5.07
C LEU A 480 -4.54 -15.26 6.61
N ILE A 481 -3.38 -14.94 7.20
CA ILE A 481 -3.21 -14.76 8.65
C ILE A 481 -4.13 -13.64 9.15
N ASP A 482 -4.18 -12.52 8.45
CA ASP A 482 -4.95 -11.36 8.89
C ASP A 482 -6.47 -11.57 8.85
N VAL A 483 -6.96 -12.41 7.95
CA VAL A 483 -8.39 -12.78 7.87
C VAL A 483 -8.69 -14.03 8.72
N SER A 484 -7.75 -14.42 9.60
CA SER A 484 -7.90 -15.56 10.52
C SER A 484 -8.08 -16.92 9.84
N GLN A 485 -7.55 -17.09 8.62
CA GLN A 485 -7.56 -18.37 7.90
C GLN A 485 -6.29 -19.18 8.21
N PHE A 486 -6.12 -19.55 9.48
CA PHE A 486 -4.87 -20.09 10.01
C PHE A 486 -4.46 -21.42 9.37
N SER A 487 -5.39 -22.33 9.07
CA SER A 487 -5.07 -23.63 8.45
C SER A 487 -4.49 -23.50 7.05
N GLN A 488 -5.07 -22.63 6.21
CA GLN A 488 -4.57 -22.35 4.87
C GLN A 488 -3.23 -21.61 4.92
N ALA A 489 -3.11 -20.62 5.81
CA ALA A 489 -1.86 -19.91 6.04
C ALA A 489 -0.74 -20.86 6.45
N GLN A 490 -0.99 -21.77 7.39
CA GLN A 490 -0.03 -22.76 7.86
C GLN A 490 0.43 -23.70 6.74
N THR A 491 -0.51 -24.19 5.93
CA THR A 491 -0.20 -25.09 4.80
C THR A 491 0.69 -24.38 3.77
N ARG A 492 0.33 -23.15 3.37
CA ARG A 492 1.10 -22.35 2.40
C ARG A 492 2.47 -21.96 2.96
N LEU A 493 2.54 -21.56 4.22
CA LEU A 493 3.79 -21.20 4.88
C LEU A 493 4.74 -22.39 5.03
N ALA A 494 4.23 -23.60 5.32
CA ALA A 494 5.02 -24.82 5.35
C ALA A 494 5.61 -25.16 3.97
N LEU A 495 4.80 -25.05 2.91
CA LEU A 495 5.27 -25.24 1.53
C LEU A 495 6.35 -24.21 1.16
N PHE A 496 6.14 -22.94 1.50
CA PHE A 496 7.13 -21.87 1.28
C PHE A 496 8.45 -22.16 1.99
N ARG A 497 8.40 -22.48 3.29
CA ARG A 497 9.59 -22.72 4.10
C ARG A 497 10.36 -23.98 3.70
N LYS A 498 9.70 -24.98 3.10
CA LYS A 498 10.39 -26.15 2.53
C LYS A 498 11.36 -25.74 1.42
N LYS A 499 11.01 -24.73 0.61
CA LYS A 499 11.87 -24.15 -0.42
C LYS A 499 12.82 -23.08 0.10
N HIS A 500 12.39 -22.28 1.09
CA HIS A 500 13.12 -21.13 1.62
C HIS A 500 13.25 -21.16 3.16
N PRO A 501 14.02 -22.10 3.73
CA PRO A 501 14.02 -22.36 5.17
C PRO A 501 14.59 -21.19 6.01
N ALA A 502 15.52 -20.41 5.45
CA ALA A 502 16.19 -19.29 6.11
C ALA A 502 15.56 -17.91 5.83
N ASN A 503 14.37 -17.84 5.21
CA ASN A 503 13.72 -16.56 4.92
C ASN A 503 13.17 -15.92 6.20
N ASN A 504 13.76 -14.79 6.61
CA ASN A 504 13.39 -14.07 7.84
C ASN A 504 11.93 -13.60 7.86
N GLN A 505 11.37 -13.17 6.73
CA GLN A 505 9.97 -12.73 6.65
C GLN A 505 9.00 -13.91 6.82
N ALA A 506 9.35 -15.10 6.32
CA ALA A 506 8.57 -16.31 6.56
C ALA A 506 8.56 -16.72 8.05
N ILE A 507 9.69 -16.58 8.75
CA ILE A 507 9.78 -16.82 10.21
C ILE A 507 8.91 -15.81 10.97
N GLN A 508 8.92 -14.54 10.55
CA GLN A 508 8.07 -13.51 11.14
C GLN A 508 6.58 -13.80 10.93
N LEU A 509 6.17 -14.21 9.73
CA LEU A 509 4.79 -14.63 9.46
C LEU A 509 4.40 -15.88 10.25
N GLN A 510 5.35 -16.79 10.52
CA GLN A 510 5.10 -17.94 11.38
C GLN A 510 4.79 -17.52 12.82
N SER A 511 5.56 -16.58 13.37
CA SER A 511 5.26 -16.01 14.68
C SER A 511 3.90 -15.33 14.71
N ALA A 512 3.60 -14.48 13.72
CA ALA A 512 2.32 -13.79 13.62
C ALA A 512 1.12 -14.77 13.50
N LEU A 513 1.29 -15.86 12.75
CA LEU A 513 0.31 -16.93 12.63
C LEU A 513 0.04 -17.59 13.99
N HIS A 514 1.09 -18.03 14.70
CA HIS A 514 0.93 -18.66 16.02
C HIS A 514 0.33 -17.69 17.04
N PHE A 515 0.74 -16.42 17.02
CA PHE A 515 0.20 -15.39 17.90
C PHE A 515 -1.29 -15.19 17.69
N LYS A 516 -1.73 -14.97 16.44
CA LYS A 516 -3.16 -14.79 16.12
C LYS A 516 -3.99 -16.05 16.32
N ASN A 517 -3.36 -17.22 16.25
CA ASN A 517 -3.98 -18.51 16.55
C ASN A 517 -4.05 -18.82 18.06
N GLY A 518 -3.62 -17.90 18.94
CA GLY A 518 -3.68 -18.07 20.39
C GLY A 518 -2.56 -18.94 20.97
N GLU A 519 -1.44 -19.09 20.27
CA GLU A 519 -0.30 -19.93 20.65
C GLU A 519 0.97 -19.08 20.94
N PRO A 520 0.98 -18.22 21.97
CA PRO A 520 2.06 -17.26 22.21
C PRO A 520 3.43 -17.91 22.45
N ALA A 521 3.49 -19.11 23.07
CA ALA A 521 4.74 -19.82 23.29
C ALA A 521 5.43 -20.26 21.98
N LYS A 522 4.64 -20.75 21.00
CA LYS A 522 5.15 -21.12 19.67
C LYS A 522 5.54 -19.88 18.87
N ALA A 523 4.78 -18.80 19.00
CA ALA A 523 5.12 -17.51 18.39
C ALA A 523 6.47 -16.98 18.91
N LEU A 524 6.69 -17.05 20.23
CA LEU A 524 7.95 -16.66 20.86
C LEU A 524 9.11 -17.55 20.40
N GLN A 525 8.90 -18.86 20.22
CA GLN A 525 9.92 -19.75 19.67
C GLN A 525 10.35 -19.32 18.25
N ALA A 526 9.40 -18.93 17.39
CA ALA A 526 9.71 -18.41 16.06
C ALA A 526 10.45 -17.05 16.12
N MET A 527 10.07 -16.15 17.02
CA MET A 527 10.80 -14.90 17.23
C MET A 527 12.24 -15.12 17.76
N ASN A 528 12.45 -16.09 18.65
CA ASN A 528 13.78 -16.45 19.13
C ASN A 528 14.66 -17.02 18.01
N GLN A 529 14.08 -17.72 17.03
CA GLN A 529 14.80 -18.12 15.81
C GLN A 529 15.18 -16.91 14.96
N LEU A 530 14.27 -15.94 14.82
CA LEU A 530 14.54 -14.70 14.08
C LEU A 530 15.64 -13.87 14.73
N GLU A 531 15.67 -13.78 16.06
CA GLU A 531 16.72 -13.08 16.83
C GLU A 531 18.11 -13.71 16.63
N LYS A 532 18.17 -15.05 16.49
CA LYS A 532 19.44 -15.74 16.17
C LYS A 532 19.97 -15.40 14.77
N ASN A 533 19.10 -15.03 13.85
CA ASN A 533 19.47 -14.72 12.46
C ASN A 533 19.94 -13.27 12.26
N GLY A 534 19.90 -12.43 13.30
CA GLY A 534 20.38 -11.05 13.22
C GLY A 534 19.72 -10.11 14.22
N VAL A 535 20.13 -8.85 14.18
CA VAL A 535 19.59 -7.81 15.06
C VAL A 535 18.13 -7.49 14.67
N LEU A 536 17.23 -7.66 15.64
CA LEU A 536 15.82 -7.32 15.48
C LEU A 536 15.60 -5.81 15.45
N ASN A 537 14.59 -5.36 14.71
CA ASN A 537 14.15 -3.96 14.72
C ASN A 537 13.26 -3.66 15.95
N SER A 538 13.00 -2.37 16.21
CA SER A 538 12.22 -1.93 17.37
C SER A 538 10.80 -2.53 17.40
N GLY A 539 10.16 -2.73 16.24
CA GLY A 539 8.84 -3.37 16.14
C GLY A 539 8.84 -4.85 16.50
N GLN A 540 9.82 -5.61 16.01
CA GLN A 540 9.97 -7.04 16.34
C GLN A 540 10.28 -7.25 17.83
N LEU A 541 11.11 -6.38 18.43
CA LEU A 541 11.38 -6.40 19.87
C LEU A 541 10.12 -6.08 20.69
N LEU A 542 9.27 -5.19 20.17
CA LEU A 542 7.98 -4.87 20.77
C LEU A 542 7.01 -6.07 20.70
N ASP A 543 6.95 -6.76 19.56
CA ASP A 543 6.16 -7.99 19.41
C ASP A 543 6.63 -9.08 20.38
N MET A 544 7.95 -9.25 20.55
CA MET A 544 8.51 -10.17 21.55
C MET A 544 8.12 -9.77 22.98
N ALA A 545 8.15 -8.48 23.30
CA ALA A 545 7.71 -8.00 24.60
C ALA A 545 6.23 -8.33 24.83
N ASP A 546 5.36 -8.10 23.85
CA ASP A 546 3.94 -8.45 23.93
C ASP A 546 3.73 -9.96 24.14
N LEU A 547 4.51 -10.80 23.45
CA LEU A 547 4.49 -12.25 23.64
C LEU A 547 4.89 -12.64 25.07
N HIS A 548 5.96 -12.05 25.61
CA HIS A 548 6.37 -12.27 27.00
C HIS A 548 5.30 -11.79 28.00
N LEU A 549 4.64 -10.66 27.74
CA LEU A 549 3.53 -10.19 28.58
C LEU A 549 2.35 -11.15 28.59
N MET A 550 1.99 -11.72 27.43
CA MET A 550 0.93 -12.73 27.34
C MET A 550 1.27 -14.00 28.11
N LEU A 551 2.53 -14.43 28.08
CA LEU A 551 3.05 -15.56 28.85
C LEU A 551 3.24 -15.23 30.35
N GLY A 552 3.05 -13.96 30.74
CA GLY A 552 3.21 -13.50 32.12
C GLY A 552 4.64 -13.21 32.56
N ASP A 553 5.61 -13.29 31.66
CA ASP A 553 7.02 -12.99 31.93
C ASP A 553 7.32 -11.50 31.74
N TRP A 554 6.88 -10.68 32.68
CA TRP A 554 7.08 -9.24 32.59
C TRP A 554 8.56 -8.80 32.66
N VAL A 555 9.46 -9.61 33.22
CA VAL A 555 10.88 -9.26 33.32
C VAL A 555 11.52 -9.31 31.93
N SER A 556 11.30 -10.41 31.20
CA SER A 556 11.76 -10.51 29.82
C SER A 556 11.07 -9.48 28.93
N ALA A 557 9.77 -9.21 29.15
CA ALA A 557 9.07 -8.15 28.42
C ALA A 557 9.70 -6.77 28.65
N GLU A 558 10.05 -6.43 29.89
CA GLU A 558 10.75 -5.18 30.21
C GLU A 558 12.09 -5.10 29.49
N ASN A 559 12.90 -6.15 29.53
CA ASN A 559 14.20 -6.19 28.85
C ASN A 559 14.04 -5.97 27.34
N LYS A 560 13.05 -6.60 26.71
CA LYS A 560 12.76 -6.42 25.27
C LYS A 560 12.24 -5.02 24.96
N LEU A 561 11.43 -4.41 25.82
CA LEU A 561 10.97 -3.02 25.67
C LEU A 561 12.12 -2.01 25.80
N GLN A 562 13.04 -2.25 26.73
CA GLN A 562 14.25 -1.43 26.86
C GLN A 562 15.15 -1.58 25.64
N ALA A 563 15.35 -2.81 25.13
CA ALA A 563 16.07 -3.05 23.89
C ALA A 563 15.40 -2.34 22.70
N ALA A 564 14.06 -2.38 22.61
CA ALA A 564 13.31 -1.69 21.56
C ALA A 564 13.52 -0.17 21.60
N LEU A 565 13.61 0.42 22.81
CA LEU A 565 13.89 1.84 23.01
C LEU A 565 15.37 2.22 22.84
N ALA A 566 16.29 1.27 23.01
CA ALA A 566 17.70 1.46 22.67
C ALA A 566 17.90 1.53 21.14
N VAL A 567 17.11 0.76 20.39
CA VAL A 567 17.10 0.80 18.91
C VAL A 567 16.36 2.03 18.39
N ASP A 568 15.15 2.32 18.90
CA ASP A 568 14.38 3.52 18.58
C ASP A 568 13.90 4.24 19.86
N PRO A 569 14.65 5.26 20.31
CA PRO A 569 14.29 6.03 21.50
C PRO A 569 12.95 6.77 21.37
N GLN A 570 12.43 7.01 20.15
CA GLN A 570 11.18 7.71 19.91
C GLN A 570 9.95 6.79 19.77
N ASN A 571 10.10 5.47 19.93
CA ASN A 571 9.00 4.53 19.86
C ASN A 571 8.01 4.75 21.03
N GLU A 572 6.92 5.48 20.77
CA GLU A 572 5.90 5.81 21.78
C GLU A 572 5.19 4.57 22.31
N ALA A 573 4.97 3.56 21.47
CA ALA A 573 4.28 2.32 21.86
C ALA A 573 5.13 1.50 22.84
N ALA A 574 6.43 1.37 22.58
CA ALA A 574 7.38 0.72 23.49
C ALA A 574 7.47 1.49 24.82
N ARG A 575 7.56 2.83 24.76
CA ARG A 575 7.62 3.67 25.96
C ARG A 575 6.34 3.58 26.80
N ALA A 576 5.17 3.60 26.18
CA ALA A 576 3.89 3.49 26.87
C ALA A 576 3.70 2.11 27.51
N ARG A 577 4.12 1.03 26.83
CA ARG A 577 4.11 -0.33 27.40
C ARG A 577 5.06 -0.47 28.57
N LEU A 578 6.30 -0.01 28.42
CA LEU A 578 7.30 -0.04 29.49
C LEU A 578 6.83 0.76 30.71
N PHE A 579 6.22 1.91 30.46
CA PHE A 579 5.62 2.75 31.49
C PHE A 579 4.54 2.01 32.27
N ARG A 580 3.54 1.42 31.59
CA ARG A 580 2.48 0.63 32.24
C ARG A 580 3.06 -0.55 33.00
N LEU A 581 4.02 -1.25 32.41
CA LEU A 581 4.66 -2.42 32.99
C LEU A 581 5.34 -2.10 34.33
N ARG A 582 6.12 -1.01 34.38
CA ARG A 582 6.79 -0.54 35.59
C ARG A 582 5.83 0.04 36.62
N ARG A 583 4.79 0.77 36.19
CA ARG A 583 3.72 1.24 37.09
C ARG A 583 3.07 0.08 37.85
N ASP A 584 2.81 -1.02 37.13
CA ASP A 584 2.02 -2.14 37.66
C ASP A 584 2.88 -3.17 38.43
N ASN A 585 4.18 -3.30 38.11
CA ASN A 585 5.04 -4.37 38.65
C ASN A 585 6.41 -3.91 39.19
N GLY A 586 6.75 -2.62 39.08
CA GLY A 586 8.02 -2.06 39.55
C GLY A 586 8.12 -1.99 41.07
N ALA A 587 9.34 -1.78 41.56
CA ALA A 587 9.55 -1.44 42.97
C ALA A 587 9.02 -0.02 43.23
N ALA A 588 8.27 0.14 44.31
CA ALA A 588 7.65 1.42 44.63
C ALA A 588 7.62 1.67 46.14
N VAL A 589 7.83 2.92 46.53
CA VAL A 589 7.57 3.42 47.88
C VAL A 589 6.48 4.47 47.75
N SER A 590 5.37 4.29 48.45
CA SER A 590 4.29 5.27 48.49
C SER A 590 3.95 5.68 49.91
N THR A 591 3.62 6.95 50.07
CA THR A 591 3.20 7.54 51.33
C THR A 591 1.81 8.11 51.16
N GLY A 592 0.88 7.65 51.98
CA GLY A 592 -0.51 8.12 51.95
C GLY A 592 -0.89 8.85 53.22
N TYR A 593 -1.65 9.93 53.06
CA TYR A 593 -2.38 10.60 54.12
C TYR A 593 -3.87 10.55 53.79
N ALA A 594 -4.67 10.07 54.74
CA ALA A 594 -6.11 10.06 54.60
C ALA A 594 -6.77 10.69 55.82
N VAL A 595 -7.84 11.45 55.57
CA VAL A 595 -8.72 12.02 56.59
C VAL A 595 -10.14 11.59 56.26
N GLY A 596 -10.70 10.77 57.12
CA GLY A 596 -12.11 10.42 57.11
C GLY A 596 -12.85 11.14 58.23
N GLN A 597 -14.04 11.65 57.95
CA GLN A 597 -15.01 12.06 58.94
C GLN A 597 -16.23 11.17 58.74
N GLN A 598 -16.56 10.34 59.73
CA GLN A 598 -17.68 9.39 59.61
C GLN A 598 -18.99 10.00 60.13
N SER A 599 -18.89 11.01 60.99
CA SER A 599 -20.02 11.82 61.46
C SER A 599 -19.51 13.19 61.95
N SER A 600 -20.41 14.09 62.36
CA SER A 600 -20.03 15.34 63.05
C SER A 600 -19.19 15.11 64.32
N ARG A 601 -19.10 13.88 64.82
CA ARG A 601 -18.46 13.53 66.10
C ARG A 601 -17.19 12.71 65.95
N PHE A 602 -17.04 11.98 64.84
CA PHE A 602 -15.96 11.03 64.65
C PHE A 602 -15.12 11.36 63.42
N GLN A 603 -13.83 11.62 63.66
CA GLN A 603 -12.83 11.85 62.64
C GLN A 603 -11.72 10.82 62.76
N ARG A 604 -11.10 10.44 61.64
CA ARG A 604 -9.98 9.51 61.59
C ARG A 604 -8.92 10.06 60.65
N LYS A 605 -7.70 10.17 61.14
CA LYS A 605 -6.52 10.44 60.34
C LYS A 605 -5.71 9.17 60.17
N MET A 606 -5.17 8.93 58.99
CA MET A 606 -4.34 7.79 58.68
C MET A 606 -3.10 8.25 57.92
N TYR A 607 -1.96 7.80 58.37
CA TYR A 607 -0.67 7.95 57.69
C TYR A 607 -0.22 6.55 57.29
N SER A 608 0.21 6.38 56.05
CA SER A 608 0.58 5.08 55.50
C SER A 608 1.90 5.18 54.78
N VAL A 609 2.74 4.15 54.94
CA VAL A 609 3.94 3.93 54.13
C VAL A 609 3.83 2.53 53.55
N LEU A 610 3.82 2.43 52.23
CA LEU A 610 3.79 1.19 51.47
C LEU A 610 5.10 1.06 50.70
N CYS A 611 5.85 0.00 50.99
CA CYS A 611 7.01 -0.40 50.22
C CYS A 611 6.66 -1.66 49.44
N SER A 612 6.93 -1.68 48.15
CA SER A 612 6.76 -2.86 47.30
C SER A 612 7.99 -3.07 46.44
N PHE A 613 8.35 -4.33 46.23
CA PHE A 613 9.46 -4.71 45.36
C PHE A 613 9.19 -6.05 44.71
N ALA A 614 9.64 -6.20 43.47
CA ALA A 614 9.58 -7.45 42.74
C ALA A 614 10.97 -8.11 42.74
N LYS A 615 11.03 -9.39 43.11
CA LYS A 615 12.28 -10.18 43.01
C LYS A 615 12.35 -10.95 41.70
N SER A 616 11.21 -11.29 41.10
CA SER A 616 11.08 -11.98 39.82
C SER A 616 9.70 -11.75 39.20
N SER A 617 9.46 -12.27 38.00
CA SER A 617 8.12 -12.34 37.39
C SER A 617 7.11 -13.19 38.18
N LEU A 618 7.60 -13.99 39.13
CA LEU A 618 6.81 -14.92 39.92
C LEU A 618 6.61 -14.44 41.36
N GLY A 619 7.18 -13.31 41.79
CA GLY A 619 7.17 -12.91 43.21
C GLY A 619 7.36 -11.42 43.44
N GLN A 620 6.29 -10.77 43.89
CA GLN A 620 6.25 -9.39 44.36
C GLN A 620 5.91 -9.36 45.85
N PHE A 621 6.68 -8.61 46.62
CA PHE A 621 6.50 -8.44 48.06
C PHE A 621 6.03 -7.03 48.34
N PHE A 622 5.19 -6.88 49.34
CA PHE A 622 4.76 -5.57 49.83
C PHE A 622 4.73 -5.55 51.35
N PHE A 623 5.15 -4.42 51.89
CA PHE A 623 5.19 -4.11 53.31
C PHE A 623 4.47 -2.79 53.49
N ARG A 624 3.48 -2.76 54.37
CA ARG A 624 2.70 -1.57 54.65
C ARG A 624 2.68 -1.32 56.15
N ALA A 625 3.05 -0.11 56.53
CA ALA A 625 2.91 0.38 57.89
C ALA A 625 1.89 1.53 57.88
N ASP A 626 0.85 1.42 58.70
CA ASP A 626 -0.14 2.47 58.88
C ASP A 626 -0.12 2.96 60.33
N LYS A 627 -0.17 4.28 60.54
CA LYS A 627 -0.50 4.90 61.82
C LYS A 627 -1.88 5.53 61.71
N ILE A 628 -2.78 5.16 62.60
CA ILE A 628 -4.17 5.58 62.57
C ILE A 628 -4.52 6.30 63.88
N GLN A 629 -5.11 7.48 63.75
CA GLN A 629 -5.49 8.38 64.83
C GLN A 629 -6.99 8.69 64.72
N PRO A 630 -7.86 7.93 65.41
CA PRO A 630 -9.26 8.26 65.57
C PRO A 630 -9.45 9.35 66.64
N THR A 631 -10.42 10.22 66.42
CA THR A 631 -10.77 11.33 67.30
C THR A 631 -12.29 11.31 67.53
N ASP A 632 -12.70 11.21 68.79
CA ASP A 632 -14.09 11.40 69.24
C ASP A 632 -14.19 12.70 70.03
N THR A 633 -15.02 13.63 69.58
CA THR A 633 -15.18 14.96 70.20
C THR A 633 -15.85 14.92 71.57
N ARG A 634 -16.49 13.81 71.97
CA ARG A 634 -17.16 13.68 73.28
C ARG A 634 -16.29 13.05 74.37
N ARG A 635 -15.24 12.33 73.99
CA ARG A 635 -14.35 11.59 74.90
C ARG A 635 -12.89 11.78 74.51
N PRO A 636 -12.37 13.03 74.57
CA PRO A 636 -10.99 13.32 74.20
C PRO A 636 -9.97 12.51 75.02
N GLU A 637 -10.32 12.10 76.25
CA GLU A 637 -9.50 11.26 77.13
C GLU A 637 -9.38 9.78 76.70
N LYS A 638 -10.17 9.30 75.73
CA LYS A 638 -10.13 7.91 75.24
C LYS A 638 -9.58 7.77 73.81
N GLN A 639 -8.74 8.69 73.35
CA GLN A 639 -8.10 8.57 72.04
C GLN A 639 -7.18 7.34 71.99
N ALA A 640 -7.44 6.45 71.04
CA ALA A 640 -6.65 5.24 70.83
C ALA A 640 -5.87 5.33 69.52
N GLU A 641 -4.58 5.65 69.59
CA GLU A 641 -3.70 5.46 68.43
C GLU A 641 -3.47 3.98 68.20
N TYR A 642 -3.48 3.56 66.93
CA TYR A 642 -3.08 2.20 66.60
C TYR A 642 -2.18 2.15 65.37
N SER A 643 -1.26 1.20 65.42
CA SER A 643 -0.30 0.95 64.35
C SER A 643 -0.62 -0.39 63.70
N SER A 644 -0.64 -0.41 62.37
CA SER A 644 -0.79 -1.60 61.56
C SER A 644 0.51 -1.88 60.84
N VAL A 645 0.96 -3.12 60.86
CA VAL A 645 2.00 -3.61 59.95
C VAL A 645 1.42 -4.79 59.19
N SER A 646 1.50 -4.73 57.87
CA SER A 646 1.13 -5.84 57.01
C SER A 646 2.23 -6.15 56.03
N ALA A 647 2.37 -7.44 55.75
CA ALA A 647 3.26 -7.95 54.74
C ALA A 647 2.47 -8.88 53.83
N GLY A 648 2.78 -8.87 52.55
CA GLY A 648 2.16 -9.77 51.62
C GLY A 648 3.05 -10.12 50.46
N VAL A 649 2.64 -11.20 49.81
CA VAL A 649 3.29 -11.76 48.63
C VAL A 649 2.24 -11.95 47.55
N ARG A 650 2.58 -11.52 46.35
CA ARG A 650 1.87 -11.83 45.12
C ARG A 650 2.79 -12.73 44.31
N SER A 651 2.31 -13.92 43.97
CA SER A 651 3.07 -14.89 43.22
C SER A 651 2.26 -15.47 42.08
N ARG A 652 2.79 -15.40 40.86
CA ARG A 652 2.21 -16.10 39.71
C ARG A 652 2.92 -17.44 39.61
N LEU A 653 2.21 -18.53 39.85
CA LEU A 653 2.81 -19.87 39.85
C LEU A 653 2.91 -20.41 38.43
N ASN A 654 1.92 -20.11 37.59
CA ASN A 654 1.91 -20.41 36.15
C ASN A 654 0.92 -19.48 35.41
N GLU A 655 0.68 -19.73 34.13
CA GLU A 655 -0.25 -18.92 33.32
C GLU A 655 -1.68 -18.90 33.87
N GLN A 656 -2.11 -19.99 34.52
CA GLN A 656 -3.48 -20.23 35.00
C GLN A 656 -3.68 -19.92 36.49
N LEU A 657 -2.62 -19.80 37.29
CA LEU A 657 -2.74 -19.66 38.75
C LEU A 657 -1.89 -18.52 39.28
N GLU A 658 -2.55 -17.56 39.92
CA GLU A 658 -1.92 -16.48 40.68
C GLU A 658 -2.39 -16.54 42.14
N LEU A 659 -1.44 -16.42 43.06
CA LEU A 659 -1.62 -16.39 44.50
C LEU A 659 -1.38 -14.96 45.01
N ARG A 660 -2.26 -14.47 45.87
CA ARG A 660 -2.04 -13.23 46.64
C ARG A 660 -2.32 -13.50 48.11
N SER A 661 -1.27 -13.48 48.92
CA SER A 661 -1.36 -13.66 50.36
C SER A 661 -0.94 -12.38 51.08
N THR A 662 -1.67 -12.01 52.12
CA THR A 662 -1.35 -10.87 52.98
C THR A 662 -1.65 -11.25 54.41
N ALA A 663 -0.72 -10.95 55.30
CA ALA A 663 -0.91 -11.02 56.74
C ALA A 663 -0.75 -9.62 57.32
N ALA A 664 -1.61 -9.27 58.28
CA ALA A 664 -1.59 -8.00 58.97
C ALA A 664 -1.65 -8.21 60.47
N LEU A 665 -0.85 -7.45 61.20
CA LEU A 665 -0.86 -7.33 62.65
C LEU A 665 -1.16 -5.88 63.01
N ASN A 666 -2.10 -5.67 63.93
CA ASN A 666 -2.45 -4.34 64.40
C ASN A 666 -2.32 -4.28 65.92
N GLN A 667 -1.65 -3.25 66.43
CA GLN A 667 -1.54 -2.98 67.85
C GLN A 667 -2.41 -1.78 68.22
N HIS A 668 -3.35 -1.97 69.14
CA HIS A 668 -4.33 -0.96 69.54
C HIS A 668 -3.95 -0.34 70.89
N GLY A 669 -3.50 0.92 70.88
CA GLY A 669 -3.10 1.67 72.08
C GLY A 669 -2.11 0.93 73.00
N ALA A 670 -1.86 1.48 74.18
CA ALA A 670 -1.02 0.79 75.18
C ALA A 670 -1.72 -0.44 75.80
N ASN A 671 -3.06 -0.46 75.83
CA ASN A 671 -3.83 -1.40 76.66
C ASN A 671 -4.94 -2.18 75.91
N GLN A 672 -5.04 -2.14 74.57
CA GLN A 672 -6.15 -2.77 73.82
C GLN A 672 -5.74 -3.99 72.96
N GLY A 673 -4.54 -4.55 73.18
CA GLY A 673 -4.11 -5.83 72.62
C GLY A 673 -3.77 -5.81 71.12
N VAL A 674 -3.40 -6.99 70.61
CA VAL A 674 -3.01 -7.20 69.20
C VAL A 674 -4.14 -7.90 68.44
N THR A 675 -4.39 -7.46 67.20
CA THR A 675 -5.28 -8.14 66.26
C THR A 675 -4.50 -8.64 65.08
N ALA A 676 -4.91 -9.79 64.54
CA ALA A 676 -4.28 -10.38 63.37
C ALA A 676 -5.33 -10.66 62.30
N SER A 677 -4.91 -10.55 61.05
CA SER A 677 -5.67 -11.08 59.93
C SER A 677 -4.74 -11.66 58.89
N ALA A 678 -5.23 -12.69 58.20
CA ALA A 678 -4.55 -13.26 57.05
C ALA A 678 -5.58 -13.43 55.94
N VAL A 679 -5.22 -13.04 54.72
CA VAL A 679 -6.01 -13.28 53.53
C VAL A 679 -5.13 -13.96 52.50
N THR A 680 -5.63 -15.05 51.94
CA THR A 680 -5.04 -15.65 50.73
C THR A 680 -6.11 -15.70 49.65
N ARG A 681 -5.75 -15.21 48.46
CA ARG A 681 -6.58 -15.26 47.26
C ARG A 681 -5.86 -16.06 46.20
N TRP A 682 -6.56 -17.04 45.65
CA TRP A 682 -6.16 -17.79 44.47
C TRP A 682 -6.98 -17.28 43.29
N TYR A 683 -6.31 -16.90 42.22
CA TYR A 683 -6.91 -16.50 40.96
C TYR A 683 -6.62 -17.59 39.94
N PHE A 684 -7.68 -18.22 39.44
CA PHE A 684 -7.64 -19.23 38.40
C PHE A 684 -8.02 -18.56 37.09
N HIS A 685 -7.01 -18.24 36.27
CA HIS A 685 -7.18 -17.55 35.01
C HIS A 685 -7.73 -18.50 33.92
N PRO A 686 -8.72 -18.07 33.12
CA PRO A 686 -9.36 -16.75 33.14
C PRO A 686 -10.55 -16.68 34.13
N GLY A 687 -10.43 -15.82 35.14
CA GLY A 687 -11.59 -15.19 35.76
C GLY A 687 -12.17 -15.81 37.03
N ASN A 688 -11.78 -17.02 37.44
CA ASN A 688 -12.25 -17.59 38.69
C ASN A 688 -11.34 -17.16 39.84
N ALA A 689 -11.89 -17.04 41.05
CA ALA A 689 -11.12 -16.71 42.23
C ALA A 689 -11.65 -17.45 43.46
N LEU A 690 -10.76 -17.78 44.37
CA LEU A 690 -11.07 -18.25 45.71
C LEU A 690 -10.34 -17.34 46.69
N ALA A 691 -11.00 -16.93 47.76
CA ALA A 691 -10.40 -16.16 48.83
C ALA A 691 -10.73 -16.80 50.16
N LEU A 692 -9.72 -16.93 51.01
CA LEU A 692 -9.85 -17.32 52.40
C LEU A 692 -9.32 -16.18 53.27
N ARG A 693 -10.12 -15.72 54.23
CA ARG A 693 -9.70 -14.74 55.22
C ARG A 693 -9.88 -15.30 56.62
N LEU A 694 -8.88 -15.07 57.46
CA LEU A 694 -8.86 -15.42 58.86
C LEU A 694 -8.77 -14.14 59.68
N PHE A 695 -9.56 -14.07 60.73
CA PHE A 695 -9.62 -12.93 61.63
C PHE A 695 -9.40 -13.41 63.05
N TYR A 696 -8.44 -12.78 63.74
CA TYR A 696 -8.17 -13.04 65.14
C TYR A 696 -8.26 -11.75 65.94
N ASN A 697 -9.12 -11.78 66.97
CA ASN A 697 -9.30 -10.70 67.94
C ASN A 697 -9.61 -9.32 67.32
N GLN A 698 -10.18 -9.29 66.11
CA GLN A 698 -10.49 -8.04 65.41
C GLN A 698 -11.52 -7.23 66.20
N ILE A 699 -11.48 -5.91 66.08
CA ILE A 699 -12.52 -5.05 66.66
C ILE A 699 -13.83 -5.37 65.95
N TRP A 700 -14.89 -5.63 66.73
CA TRP A 700 -16.22 -5.85 66.18
C TRP A 700 -16.84 -4.50 65.80
N ARG A 701 -16.99 -4.25 64.50
CA ARG A 701 -17.37 -2.94 63.93
C ARG A 701 -18.77 -2.86 63.35
N ASP A 702 -19.42 -4.02 63.16
CA ASP A 702 -20.76 -4.06 62.57
C ASP A 702 -21.80 -3.35 63.47
N ILE A 703 -21.49 -3.24 64.77
CA ILE A 703 -22.31 -2.56 65.75
C ILE A 703 -21.46 -1.51 66.49
N TYR A 704 -21.77 -0.22 66.31
CA TYR A 704 -20.99 0.90 66.83
C TYR A 704 -20.67 0.85 68.33
N PHE A 705 -21.63 0.43 69.17
CA PHE A 705 -21.38 0.36 70.61
C PHE A 705 -20.52 -0.85 71.00
N ALA A 706 -20.39 -1.87 70.14
CA ALA A 706 -19.52 -3.01 70.42
C ALA A 706 -18.07 -2.54 70.56
N GLU A 707 -17.57 -1.70 69.64
CA GLU A 707 -16.25 -1.08 69.75
C GLU A 707 -16.09 -0.28 71.05
N CYS A 708 -17.10 0.52 71.43
CA CYS A 708 -17.12 1.28 72.69
C CYS A 708 -17.09 0.41 73.96
N LEU A 709 -17.56 -0.84 73.88
CA LEU A 709 -17.60 -1.82 74.98
C LEU A 709 -16.46 -2.86 74.91
N GLY A 710 -15.46 -2.62 74.05
CA GLY A 710 -14.31 -3.50 73.89
C GLY A 710 -14.59 -4.75 73.04
N GLY A 711 -15.65 -4.72 72.23
CA GLY A 711 -16.13 -5.80 71.38
C GLY A 711 -15.06 -6.36 70.43
N ARG A 712 -14.94 -7.69 70.44
CA ARG A 712 -14.00 -8.45 69.62
C ARG A 712 -14.71 -9.51 68.81
N GLN A 713 -14.20 -9.73 67.60
CA GLN A 713 -14.63 -10.77 66.69
C GLN A 713 -13.43 -11.61 66.23
N LYS A 714 -13.66 -12.91 66.10
CA LYS A 714 -12.75 -13.86 65.45
C LYS A 714 -13.58 -14.72 64.51
N GLY A 715 -13.00 -15.12 63.39
CA GLY A 715 -13.79 -15.82 62.39
C GLY A 715 -13.05 -16.10 61.09
N ILE A 716 -13.79 -16.70 60.17
CA ILE A 716 -13.31 -17.10 58.85
C ILE A 716 -14.28 -16.58 57.79
N GLU A 717 -13.75 -16.15 56.66
CA GLU A 717 -14.53 -15.75 55.49
C GLU A 717 -14.00 -16.48 54.27
N VAL A 718 -14.89 -17.16 53.56
CA VAL A 718 -14.61 -17.79 52.27
C VAL A 718 -15.36 -17.02 51.21
N THR A 719 -14.70 -16.68 50.12
CA THR A 719 -15.33 -16.04 48.96
C THR A 719 -14.91 -16.76 47.70
N VAL A 720 -15.86 -17.07 46.84
CA VAL A 720 -15.64 -17.67 45.53
C VAL A 720 -16.13 -16.72 44.46
N GLY A 721 -15.30 -16.48 43.46
CA GLY A 721 -15.60 -15.67 42.28
C GLY A 721 -15.60 -16.55 41.04
N PHE A 722 -16.59 -16.37 40.18
CA PHE A 722 -16.73 -17.08 38.92
C PHE A 722 -17.06 -16.09 37.80
N ASN A 723 -16.47 -16.31 36.64
CA ASN A 723 -16.81 -15.56 35.43
C ASN A 723 -17.50 -16.50 34.43
N PRO A 724 -18.83 -16.68 34.54
CA PRO A 724 -19.54 -17.66 33.71
C PRO A 724 -19.53 -17.30 32.22
N ILE A 725 -19.47 -16.00 31.89
CA ILE A 725 -19.39 -15.45 30.53
C ILE A 725 -18.50 -14.19 30.58
N ALA A 726 -17.86 -13.80 29.47
CA ALA A 726 -16.90 -12.70 29.38
C ALA A 726 -17.33 -11.33 29.97
N HIS A 727 -18.64 -11.11 30.18
CA HIS A 727 -19.21 -9.83 30.64
C HIS A 727 -19.82 -9.89 32.03
N TRP A 728 -19.95 -11.08 32.62
CA TRP A 728 -20.53 -11.29 33.93
C TRP A 728 -19.46 -11.77 34.91
N ARG A 729 -19.48 -11.20 36.11
CA ARG A 729 -18.70 -11.68 37.25
C ARG A 729 -19.64 -11.95 38.39
N LEU A 730 -19.56 -13.12 38.98
CA LEU A 730 -20.35 -13.51 40.13
C LEU A 730 -19.40 -13.81 41.29
N HIS A 731 -19.60 -13.15 42.41
CA HIS A 731 -18.90 -13.40 43.65
C HIS A 731 -19.93 -13.85 44.68
N ALA A 732 -19.65 -14.93 45.39
CA ALA A 732 -20.43 -15.39 46.51
C ALA A 732 -19.49 -15.67 47.67
N GLY A 733 -19.88 -15.27 48.87
CA GLY A 733 -19.08 -15.58 50.05
C GLY A 733 -19.91 -15.78 51.29
N TYR A 734 -19.29 -16.50 52.20
CA TYR A 734 -19.83 -16.83 53.50
C TYR A 734 -18.77 -16.55 54.56
N ALA A 735 -19.18 -15.88 55.62
CA ALA A 735 -18.34 -15.62 56.77
C ALA A 735 -19.04 -16.06 58.05
N HIS A 736 -18.27 -16.64 58.95
CA HIS A 736 -18.71 -17.03 60.28
C HIS A 736 -17.82 -16.36 61.32
N PHE A 737 -18.43 -15.61 62.22
CA PHE A 737 -17.76 -14.88 63.30
C PHE A 737 -18.33 -15.27 64.66
N THR A 738 -17.47 -15.38 65.65
CA THR A 738 -17.84 -15.43 67.07
C THR A 738 -17.53 -14.08 67.70
N ASN A 739 -18.51 -13.48 68.36
CA ASN A 739 -18.44 -12.12 68.89
C ASN A 739 -18.47 -12.10 70.42
N SER A 740 -17.65 -11.26 71.04
CA SER A 740 -17.53 -11.14 72.50
C SER A 740 -17.36 -9.68 72.93
N LEU A 741 -17.86 -9.29 74.10
CA LEU A 741 -17.67 -7.96 74.70
C LEU A 741 -16.85 -8.03 75.98
N THR A 742 -15.92 -7.09 76.19
CA THR A 742 -15.10 -7.02 77.42
C THR A 742 -15.89 -6.54 78.64
N LEU A 743 -16.91 -5.71 78.45
CA LEU A 743 -17.80 -5.23 79.51
C LEU A 743 -19.25 -5.53 79.10
N PRO A 744 -19.92 -6.58 79.66
CA PRO A 744 -19.61 -7.36 80.87
C PRO A 744 -19.15 -8.82 80.63
N ASN A 745 -18.00 -9.07 79.98
CA ASN A 745 -17.51 -10.43 79.65
C ASN A 745 -18.59 -11.35 79.06
N LEU A 746 -19.38 -10.80 78.13
CA LEU A 746 -20.54 -11.48 77.57
C LEU A 746 -20.17 -12.04 76.19
N GLU A 747 -20.34 -13.35 75.98
CA GLU A 747 -20.37 -13.91 74.64
C GLU A 747 -21.67 -13.44 73.97
N MET A 748 -21.53 -12.67 72.90
CA MET A 748 -22.66 -12.06 72.18
C MET A 748 -23.16 -12.96 71.03
N GLY A 749 -22.78 -14.23 71.07
CA GLY A 749 -23.18 -15.23 70.10
C GLY A 749 -22.35 -15.21 68.81
N THR A 750 -22.94 -15.74 67.74
CA THR A 750 -22.32 -15.91 66.43
C THR A 750 -23.02 -15.07 65.37
N LEU A 751 -22.24 -14.56 64.42
CA LEU A 751 -22.71 -13.89 63.21
C LEU A 751 -22.35 -14.72 61.98
N ASN A 752 -23.37 -15.09 61.22
CA ASN A 752 -23.24 -15.62 59.87
C ASN A 752 -23.52 -14.51 58.86
N ARG A 753 -22.60 -14.29 57.93
CA ARG A 753 -22.75 -13.31 56.85
C ARG A 753 -22.66 -14.00 55.50
N MET A 754 -23.70 -13.87 54.70
CA MET A 754 -23.71 -14.26 53.29
C MET A 754 -23.64 -13.02 52.43
N HIS A 755 -22.84 -13.06 51.36
CA HIS A 755 -22.86 -12.02 50.34
C HIS A 755 -22.85 -12.61 48.94
N VAL A 756 -23.58 -11.95 48.04
CA VAL A 756 -23.58 -12.24 46.60
C VAL A 756 -23.40 -10.92 45.87
N GLN A 757 -22.36 -10.82 45.04
CA GLN A 757 -22.11 -9.69 44.17
C GLN A 757 -22.14 -10.16 42.72
N THR A 758 -22.85 -9.42 41.87
CA THR A 758 -22.85 -9.65 40.43
C THR A 758 -22.49 -8.36 39.70
N ASP A 759 -21.50 -8.44 38.82
CA ASP A 759 -21.05 -7.32 38.00
C ASP A 759 -21.30 -7.59 36.52
N TYR A 760 -21.75 -6.57 35.79
CA TYR A 760 -21.93 -6.59 34.35
C TYR A 760 -21.14 -5.48 33.64
N ALA A 761 -20.30 -5.85 32.68
CA ALA A 761 -19.50 -4.93 31.87
C ALA A 761 -20.13 -4.70 30.49
N PHE A 762 -20.44 -3.44 30.14
CA PHE A 762 -21.09 -3.10 28.87
C PHE A 762 -20.13 -3.13 27.68
N ASN A 763 -20.49 -3.86 26.61
CA ASN A 763 -19.66 -3.98 25.40
C ASN A 763 -19.51 -2.66 24.60
N ALA A 764 -20.57 -1.85 24.53
CA ALA A 764 -20.54 -0.57 23.79
C ALA A 764 -19.86 0.57 24.57
N LEU A 765 -19.74 0.41 25.89
CA LEU A 765 -19.16 1.37 26.83
C LEU A 765 -18.19 0.62 27.74
N ARG A 766 -17.04 0.19 27.20
CA ARG A 766 -16.02 -0.64 27.90
C ARG A 766 -15.57 -0.08 29.27
N ASN A 767 -15.86 1.18 29.51
CA ASN A 767 -15.49 1.93 30.71
C ASN A 767 -16.57 1.91 31.79
N VAL A 768 -17.76 1.34 31.54
CA VAL A 768 -18.90 1.35 32.48
C VAL A 768 -19.15 -0.05 33.03
N LEU A 769 -19.21 -0.16 34.35
CA LEU A 769 -19.52 -1.36 35.11
C LEU A 769 -20.79 -1.13 35.93
N PHE A 770 -21.74 -2.04 35.85
CA PHE A 770 -22.88 -2.12 36.75
C PHE A 770 -22.63 -3.22 37.78
N SER A 771 -22.97 -2.98 39.05
CA SER A 771 -22.84 -3.97 40.11
C SER A 771 -24.14 -4.07 40.91
N TYR A 772 -24.46 -5.28 41.36
CA TYR A 772 -25.48 -5.52 42.36
C TYR A 772 -24.90 -6.38 43.47
N ASP A 773 -24.95 -5.88 44.70
CA ASP A 773 -24.48 -6.57 45.90
C ASP A 773 -25.65 -6.85 46.83
N PHE A 774 -25.72 -8.08 47.32
CA PHE A 774 -26.68 -8.52 48.31
C PHE A 774 -25.93 -9.06 49.52
N TYR A 775 -26.29 -8.60 50.71
CA TYR A 775 -25.79 -9.11 51.98
C TYR A 775 -26.95 -9.59 52.84
N ARG A 776 -26.75 -10.74 53.51
CA ARG A 776 -27.64 -11.23 54.56
C ARG A 776 -26.81 -11.49 55.81
N PHE A 777 -27.29 -10.95 56.93
CA PHE A 777 -26.68 -11.12 58.24
C PHE A 777 -27.64 -11.88 59.15
N ASP A 778 -27.13 -12.94 59.75
CA ASP A 778 -27.88 -13.80 60.67
C ASP A 778 -27.11 -13.89 61.99
N TYR A 779 -27.70 -13.32 63.05
CA TYR A 779 -27.13 -13.28 64.39
C TYR A 779 -27.86 -14.25 65.32
N SER A 780 -27.12 -15.09 66.03
CA SER A 780 -27.68 -16.09 66.94
C SER A 780 -26.94 -16.13 68.28
N GLY A 781 -27.64 -16.39 69.40
CA GLY A 781 -27.02 -16.61 70.72
C GLY A 781 -26.79 -15.33 71.56
N ILE A 782 -27.55 -14.26 71.33
CA ILE A 782 -27.42 -13.00 72.09
C ILE A 782 -28.10 -13.15 73.47
N GLY A 783 -27.29 -13.37 74.51
CA GLY A 783 -27.76 -13.43 75.90
C GLY A 783 -27.75 -12.06 76.58
N GLY A 784 -28.89 -11.39 76.70
CA GLY A 784 -29.07 -10.23 77.58
C GLY A 784 -29.38 -8.91 76.86
N ARG A 785 -30.56 -8.36 77.18
CA ARG A 785 -31.27 -7.16 76.66
C ARG A 785 -32.12 -7.38 75.40
N HIS A 786 -33.44 -7.32 75.57
CA HIS A 786 -34.45 -7.42 74.51
C HIS A 786 -34.32 -6.38 73.39
N GLU A 787 -33.79 -5.18 73.69
CA GLU A 787 -33.56 -4.12 72.70
C GLU A 787 -32.49 -4.48 71.67
N LEU A 788 -31.58 -5.42 71.97
CA LEU A 788 -30.55 -5.91 71.05
C LEU A 788 -31.11 -6.96 70.07
N ASN A 789 -32.14 -7.72 70.51
CA ASN A 789 -32.73 -8.81 69.75
C ASN A 789 -33.67 -8.35 68.63
N GLN A 790 -34.23 -7.13 68.70
CA GLN A 790 -35.13 -6.61 67.65
C GLN A 790 -34.39 -6.06 66.42
N PHE A 791 -33.11 -5.66 66.54
CA PHE A 791 -32.38 -4.98 65.45
C PHE A 791 -31.54 -5.90 64.56
N LEU A 792 -31.41 -7.20 64.89
CA LEU A 792 -30.33 -8.05 64.36
C LEU A 792 -30.77 -9.43 63.86
N HIS A 793 -32.05 -9.80 63.92
CA HIS A 793 -32.52 -11.04 63.28
C HIS A 793 -32.76 -10.79 61.79
N ASP A 794 -31.98 -11.44 60.92
CA ASP A 794 -32.11 -11.44 59.46
C ASP A 794 -32.06 -10.05 58.77
N GLU A 795 -30.99 -9.29 58.97
CA GLU A 795 -30.78 -8.04 58.22
C GLU A 795 -30.38 -8.33 56.76
N MET A 796 -31.05 -7.67 55.81
CA MET A 796 -30.73 -7.74 54.38
C MET A 796 -30.36 -6.37 53.83
N VAL A 797 -29.29 -6.33 53.02
CA VAL A 797 -28.79 -5.11 52.37
C VAL A 797 -28.65 -5.35 50.88
N HIS A 798 -29.28 -4.50 50.09
CA HIS A 798 -29.21 -4.50 48.63
C HIS A 798 -28.47 -3.26 48.16
N ASN A 799 -27.41 -3.40 47.37
CA ASN A 799 -26.70 -2.26 46.78
C ASN A 799 -26.70 -2.37 45.26
N LEU A 800 -27.00 -1.26 44.59
CA LEU A 800 -26.92 -1.09 43.15
C LEU A 800 -25.84 -0.06 42.85
N GLY A 801 -24.80 -0.48 42.14
CA GLY A 801 -23.63 0.35 41.84
C GLY A 801 -23.44 0.61 40.35
N LEU A 802 -22.90 1.78 40.05
CA LEU A 802 -22.40 2.15 38.74
C LEU A 802 -20.98 2.69 38.88
N ARG A 803 -20.08 2.24 38.00
CA ARG A 803 -18.71 2.72 37.96
C ARG A 803 -18.30 3.05 36.52
N TYR A 804 -17.67 4.21 36.34
CA TYR A 804 -17.00 4.63 35.13
C TYR A 804 -15.49 4.69 35.36
N SER A 805 -14.69 4.12 34.48
CA SER A 805 -13.23 4.16 34.55
C SER A 805 -12.61 4.58 33.22
N TYR A 806 -11.67 5.53 33.27
CA TYR A 806 -10.92 6.01 32.12
C TYR A 806 -9.42 5.85 32.37
N ASP A 807 -8.73 5.15 31.48
CA ASP A 807 -7.29 4.88 31.56
C ASP A 807 -6.53 5.58 30.42
N GLY A 808 -5.88 6.69 30.75
CA GLY A 808 -5.00 7.45 29.86
C GLY A 808 -3.52 7.25 30.21
N SER A 809 -2.61 7.71 29.35
CA SER A 809 -1.17 7.46 29.51
C SER A 809 -0.53 8.14 30.73
N ARG A 810 -1.10 9.23 31.25
CA ARG A 810 -0.63 9.96 32.45
C ARG A 810 -1.70 10.20 33.51
N PHE A 811 -2.94 9.84 33.19
CA PHE A 811 -4.13 10.21 33.96
C PHE A 811 -5.10 9.05 33.94
N PHE A 812 -5.47 8.59 35.13
CA PHE A 812 -6.50 7.59 35.34
C PHE A 812 -7.60 8.18 36.22
N LEU A 813 -8.84 8.01 35.79
CA LEU A 813 -10.03 8.52 36.47
C LEU A 813 -10.98 7.37 36.75
N ASN A 814 -11.48 7.30 37.97
CA ASN A 814 -12.50 6.36 38.37
C ASN A 814 -13.62 7.10 39.12
N LEU A 815 -14.83 7.00 38.60
CA LEU A 815 -16.04 7.59 39.13
C LEU A 815 -16.97 6.45 39.51
N GLY A 816 -17.32 6.32 40.78
CA GLY A 816 -18.22 5.29 41.26
C GLY A 816 -19.35 5.90 42.08
N GLY A 817 -20.51 5.28 42.03
CA GLY A 817 -21.57 5.53 42.99
C GLY A 817 -22.42 4.29 43.19
N SER A 818 -23.01 4.16 44.36
CA SER A 818 -23.97 3.11 44.67
C SER A 818 -25.13 3.62 45.51
N LEU A 819 -26.28 3.02 45.26
CA LEU A 819 -27.51 3.20 46.00
C LEU A 819 -27.84 1.89 46.74
N GLY A 820 -27.83 1.94 48.06
CA GLY A 820 -28.14 0.85 48.96
C GLY A 820 -29.52 0.95 49.57
N TYR A 821 -30.14 -0.18 49.89
CA TYR A 821 -31.36 -0.28 50.69
C TYR A 821 -31.15 -1.29 51.82
N GLN A 822 -31.39 -0.87 53.06
CA GLN A 822 -31.35 -1.72 54.25
C GLN A 822 -32.77 -2.08 54.68
N ALA A 823 -33.16 -3.34 54.47
CA ALA A 823 -34.54 -3.78 54.66
C ALA A 823 -35.00 -3.70 56.13
N ALA A 824 -34.13 -4.03 57.08
CA ALA A 824 -34.47 -4.00 58.51
C ALA A 824 -34.70 -2.58 59.05
N ARG A 825 -34.23 -1.55 58.35
CA ARG A 825 -34.31 -0.14 58.78
C ARG A 825 -35.22 0.70 57.88
N ASP A 826 -35.67 0.13 56.77
CA ASP A 826 -36.38 0.84 55.70
C ASP A 826 -35.64 2.10 55.24
N GLU A 827 -34.34 1.97 54.98
CA GLU A 827 -33.44 3.11 54.74
C GLU A 827 -32.65 2.98 53.44
N MET A 828 -32.49 4.13 52.77
CA MET A 828 -31.64 4.28 51.59
C MET A 828 -30.25 4.79 51.99
N ILE A 829 -29.21 4.15 51.47
CA ILE A 829 -27.80 4.52 51.64
C ILE A 829 -27.25 5.00 50.31
N TYR A 830 -26.58 6.13 50.31
CA TYR A 830 -25.90 6.66 49.14
C TYR A 830 -24.40 6.57 49.38
N TYR A 831 -23.66 6.17 48.35
CA TYR A 831 -22.20 6.21 48.37
C TYR A 831 -21.70 6.69 47.02
N THR A 832 -20.75 7.62 47.02
CA THR A 832 -20.06 8.09 45.82
C THR A 832 -18.56 8.12 46.08
N ASP A 833 -17.80 7.79 45.05
CA ASP A 833 -16.35 7.72 45.10
C ASP A 833 -15.75 8.33 43.83
N PHE A 834 -14.85 9.27 44.02
CA PHE A 834 -14.13 9.99 42.99
C PHE A 834 -12.64 9.75 43.21
N ASN A 835 -12.01 8.99 42.33
CA ASN A 835 -10.58 8.70 42.40
C ASN A 835 -9.86 9.18 41.14
N VAL A 836 -8.78 9.92 41.34
CA VAL A 836 -7.91 10.44 40.29
C VAL A 836 -6.47 10.06 40.59
N ASP A 837 -5.86 9.34 39.67
CA ASP A 837 -4.43 9.06 39.69
C ASP A 837 -3.75 9.86 38.57
N TYR A 838 -2.78 10.69 38.93
CA TYR A 838 -2.02 11.54 38.02
C TYR A 838 -0.52 11.33 38.18
N MET A 839 0.20 11.23 37.07
CA MET A 839 1.66 11.11 37.07
C MET A 839 2.30 12.49 36.93
N LEU A 840 2.81 13.02 38.04
CA LEU A 840 3.50 14.30 38.10
C LEU A 840 4.83 14.27 37.32
N LEU A 841 5.57 13.16 37.44
CA LEU A 841 6.86 12.91 36.76
C LEU A 841 6.89 11.47 36.23
N ARG A 842 7.99 11.08 35.56
CA ARG A 842 8.17 9.70 35.06
C ARG A 842 7.97 8.63 36.15
N ASN A 843 8.36 8.96 37.38
CA ASN A 843 8.46 8.05 38.50
C ASN A 843 7.60 8.49 39.70
N VAL A 844 6.79 9.55 39.57
CA VAL A 844 6.00 10.09 40.70
C VAL A 844 4.52 10.10 40.35
N ARG A 845 3.72 9.38 41.15
CA ARG A 845 2.25 9.34 41.08
C ARG A 845 1.66 10.11 42.25
N LEU A 846 0.67 10.95 41.96
CA LEU A 846 -0.26 11.50 42.92
C LEU A 846 -1.62 10.82 42.73
N ARG A 847 -2.14 10.21 43.78
CA ARG A 847 -3.49 9.69 43.84
C ARG A 847 -4.31 10.53 44.80
N SER A 848 -5.48 10.96 44.35
CA SER A 848 -6.44 11.72 45.12
C SER A 848 -7.79 11.01 45.07
N GLN A 849 -8.32 10.66 46.23
CA GLN A 849 -9.62 10.02 46.36
C GLN A 849 -10.51 10.85 47.27
N LEU A 850 -11.73 11.11 46.81
CA LEU A 850 -12.80 11.72 47.56
C LEU A 850 -13.97 10.75 47.57
N SER A 851 -14.39 10.33 48.76
CA SER A 851 -15.57 9.50 48.92
C SER A 851 -16.57 10.19 49.83
N TYR A 852 -17.85 10.07 49.50
CA TYR A 852 -18.97 10.54 50.30
C TYR A 852 -19.97 9.39 50.47
N GLY A 853 -20.54 9.26 51.66
CA GLY A 853 -21.67 8.36 51.82
C GLY A 853 -22.50 8.64 53.05
N THR A 854 -23.75 8.23 53.01
CA THR A 854 -24.69 8.39 54.12
C THR A 854 -24.71 7.10 54.94
N GLU A 855 -23.88 7.02 55.99
CA GLU A 855 -23.90 5.86 56.89
C GLU A 855 -24.80 6.17 58.10
N ARG A 856 -25.94 5.49 58.20
CA ARG A 856 -26.67 5.37 59.46
C ARG A 856 -26.22 4.09 60.15
N GLN A 857 -25.58 4.22 61.30
CA GLN A 857 -25.42 3.13 62.27
C GLN A 857 -26.34 3.44 63.46
N ALA A 858 -26.88 2.39 64.11
CA ALA A 858 -28.03 2.41 65.03
C ALA A 858 -28.20 3.59 66.02
N LEU A 859 -27.15 4.36 66.35
CA LEU A 859 -27.19 5.48 67.31
C LEU A 859 -26.52 6.79 66.82
N VAL A 860 -25.99 6.84 65.59
CA VAL A 860 -25.37 8.03 65.00
C VAL A 860 -25.82 8.17 63.54
N GLN A 861 -26.56 9.24 63.27
CA GLN A 861 -26.86 9.69 61.91
C GLN A 861 -25.78 10.69 61.49
N GLY A 862 -25.17 10.46 60.32
CA GLY A 862 -24.19 11.39 59.80
C GLY A 862 -23.76 11.07 58.39
N ASP A 863 -23.33 12.12 57.71
CA ASP A 863 -22.62 12.01 56.46
C ASP A 863 -21.17 11.60 56.74
N SER A 864 -20.69 10.66 55.94
CA SER A 864 -19.29 10.25 55.92
C SER A 864 -18.59 10.89 54.72
N TYR A 865 -17.43 11.48 54.99
CA TYR A 865 -16.54 12.06 53.99
C TYR A 865 -15.17 11.45 54.18
N ASN A 866 -14.52 11.03 53.10
CA ASN A 866 -13.16 10.54 53.15
C ASN A 866 -12.34 11.20 52.05
N ILE A 867 -11.22 11.81 52.45
CA ILE A 867 -10.25 12.39 51.53
C ILE A 867 -8.94 11.64 51.72
N LEU A 868 -8.40 11.08 50.65
CA LEU A 868 -7.12 10.40 50.64
C LEU A 868 -6.21 11.02 49.58
N PHE A 869 -4.97 11.27 49.99
CA PHE A 869 -3.87 11.66 49.14
C PHE A 869 -2.76 10.62 49.28
N ASP A 870 -2.30 10.06 48.16
CA ASP A 870 -1.18 9.10 48.11
C ASP A 870 -0.13 9.59 47.12
N LEU A 871 1.09 9.77 47.60
CA LEU A 871 2.25 10.12 46.78
C LEU A 871 3.15 8.89 46.67
N GLY A 872 3.24 8.34 45.46
CA GLY A 872 4.05 7.16 45.16
C GLY A 872 5.28 7.50 44.31
N TYR A 873 6.43 6.97 44.69
CA TYR A 873 7.65 6.95 43.89
C TYR A 873 7.92 5.53 43.37
N PHE A 874 8.09 5.39 42.06
CA PHE A 874 8.35 4.12 41.35
C PHE A 874 9.78 4.13 40.82
N TYR A 875 10.54 3.07 41.07
CA TYR A 875 11.93 2.95 40.63
C TYR A 875 12.06 2.56 39.16
#